data_AF-A0A3C0AGU1-F1
#
_entry.id   AF-A0A3C0AGU1-F1
#
_cell.length_a   1.000
_cell.length_b   1.000
_cell.length_c   1.000
_cell.angle_alpha   90.00
_cell.angle_beta   90.00
_cell.angle_gamma   90.00
#
_symmetry.space_group_name_H-M   'P 1'
#
loop_
_entity.id
_entity.type
_entity.pdbx_description
1 polymer ?
#
loop_
_entity_poly.entity_id
_entity_poly.type
_entity_poly.pdbx_seq_one_letter_code
_entity_poly.pdbx_strand_id
1 'polypeptide(L)'
;VLLKLVLPVGLSSPVSVASWLADWVPAAESVEIVSSTATVKSPVTLPTTTVAAPPRLSEQMFVPESLPDTSPLPAPLPAPPSDDVSVAQLQISETQQAKTVTRSQLKPPAIVLLIWLAVIVGLFCLVMWRTVRVRRLARQAETAPMKLIWQLYDCCQLMRLKQDPVKLKISDVVGSPAICGFWKPTIILPRHLLEKLTPEQFRQIFIHELAHWKRFDLQVNCLQTLLLILYFYNPMVWLAHVMLKRLREQAVDETVLVTLKGQSTQYSETLLDIASLTSVPDKASLQLLGILEPRKPLAQRIRRILSQPIPRSASLGLVSFSLIVLTGALLLPMSRMDRTHAAADKGVKLEKTAASEAAQTDPDKKVSGNQSDKQEKQPADQKLPQLKTAAPEYVLSGRITDPDGAPVTDAQVLLIHTRGGGRVLRTWTDKEGNYHFSEISKPGQHGIMVMSQRWVGIERSSDRPRVDLAADERQVKNIRLERACQLRIQTVDEQGKPVPGAFVYRKLMTDTRGFTPRAVSTDQSGQVTLGLKPSREKYLIGIASPDYALEKLMIQVDDPDQIVTRKIVLREGEAVDGKIVYADGKIPVGLKINALPRWWEFSGHPPGYRISETGKFTFPHIVAGVYNVMVEIPGVGGKPVLTGTYLLNQEQPLDLKLNIPSPASMVTLSGKISYTGDLKKASRPFLLIAYSTDGYNEAYAEIQPGQTEFKFDPIQRGKYQISMHSTEYELKGEHTVFAPADNLQLNVVVTGKPQISGTVLADDTNQPISTFQVRAIKLETLRGPNFVQETRWQDVDQGSGKFEVAVNGPGIYRIEVSASGYARALSESVNTDQNQGKPIQITLTKGVTLTGTVVNTQGQPIDGATVIPLSLSRGVMPMTLDQFTTDIDAVKTVDGTFSIPHLAPGKESLKVTHPDYDFAIMKDIDLAASP
;
A
#
# COMPACT_ATOMS: atom_id res chain seq x y z
N VAL A 1 -24.77 -5.99 -31.15
CA VAL A 1 -25.17 -4.62 -31.59
C VAL A 1 -23.95 -3.80 -31.99
N LEU A 2 -23.11 -3.33 -31.05
CA LEU A 2 -21.90 -2.53 -31.36
C LEU A 2 -21.00 -3.13 -32.45
N LEU A 3 -20.75 -4.44 -32.42
CA LEU A 3 -19.95 -5.14 -33.44
C LEU A 3 -20.55 -5.05 -34.87
N LYS A 4 -21.86 -4.83 -35.01
CA LYS A 4 -22.58 -4.69 -36.28
C LYS A 4 -22.70 -3.23 -36.74
N LEU A 5 -22.22 -2.27 -35.94
CA LEU A 5 -21.90 -0.90 -36.37
C LEU A 5 -20.46 -0.78 -36.88
N VAL A 6 -19.65 -1.83 -36.71
CA VAL A 6 -18.21 -1.88 -37.07
C VAL A 6 -17.97 -2.71 -38.35
N LEU A 7 -18.90 -3.58 -38.75
CA LEU A 7 -18.84 -4.34 -40.00
C LEU A 7 -20.19 -4.32 -40.75
N PRO A 8 -20.20 -4.34 -42.11
CA PRO A 8 -21.10 -3.46 -42.84
C PRO A 8 -22.05 -4.18 -43.82
N VAL A 9 -23.20 -3.55 -44.07
CA VAL A 9 -23.89 -3.64 -45.35
C VAL A 9 -23.82 -2.22 -45.96
N GLY A 10 -22.80 -1.96 -46.79
CA GLY A 10 -22.71 -0.75 -47.63
C GLY A 10 -21.61 0.29 -47.32
N LEU A 11 -20.87 0.21 -46.22
CA LEU A 11 -19.83 1.22 -45.84
C LEU A 11 -18.53 0.55 -45.35
N SER A 12 -17.90 -0.24 -46.22
CA SER A 12 -16.86 -1.21 -45.84
C SER A 12 -15.46 -0.67 -45.62
N SER A 13 -15.10 0.48 -46.23
CA SER A 13 -13.72 0.99 -46.23
C SER A 13 -13.67 2.46 -46.66
N PRO A 14 -12.67 3.26 -46.26
CA PRO A 14 -12.35 4.53 -46.93
C PRO A 14 -12.19 4.36 -48.46
N VAL A 15 -11.71 3.19 -48.89
CA VAL A 15 -11.56 2.82 -50.30
C VAL A 15 -12.92 2.58 -50.98
N SER A 16 -13.97 2.16 -50.26
CA SER A 16 -15.30 1.95 -50.87
C SER A 16 -16.04 3.27 -51.13
N VAL A 17 -15.75 4.32 -50.37
CA VAL A 17 -16.20 5.69 -50.70
C VAL A 17 -15.45 6.19 -51.94
N ALA A 18 -14.18 5.84 -52.09
CA ALA A 18 -13.40 6.22 -53.26
C ALA A 18 -13.73 5.41 -54.53
N SER A 19 -14.26 4.18 -54.42
CA SER A 19 -14.85 3.47 -55.58
C SER A 19 -16.20 4.08 -55.98
N TRP A 20 -17.02 4.50 -55.00
CA TRP A 20 -18.28 5.21 -55.28
C TRP A 20 -18.07 6.58 -55.96
N LEU A 21 -16.93 7.22 -55.69
CA LEU A 21 -16.47 8.43 -56.41
C LEU A 21 -15.75 8.12 -57.74
N ALA A 22 -15.28 6.89 -57.95
CA ALA A 22 -14.66 6.50 -59.22
C ALA A 22 -15.71 6.38 -60.34
N ASP A 23 -16.94 5.97 -59.99
CA ASP A 23 -18.11 5.97 -60.90
C ASP A 23 -18.52 7.38 -61.36
N TRP A 24 -17.99 8.44 -60.74
CA TRP A 24 -18.22 9.86 -61.08
C TRP A 24 -17.08 10.50 -61.89
N VAL A 25 -16.08 9.71 -62.31
CA VAL A 25 -15.01 10.16 -63.23
C VAL A 25 -15.14 9.40 -64.55
N PRO A 26 -15.40 10.06 -65.69
CA PRO A 26 -15.44 9.37 -66.97
C PRO A 26 -14.07 8.75 -67.26
N ALA A 27 -14.06 7.45 -67.56
CA ALA A 27 -12.83 6.71 -67.82
C ALA A 27 -12.15 7.26 -69.09
N ALA A 28 -10.95 7.81 -68.92
CA ALA A 28 -10.06 8.09 -70.05
C ALA A 28 -9.66 6.77 -70.73
N GLU A 29 -9.58 6.80 -72.05
CA GLU A 29 -9.57 5.61 -72.92
C GLU A 29 -8.43 4.62 -72.62
N SER A 30 -8.77 3.33 -72.66
CA SER A 30 -7.79 2.25 -72.65
C SER A 30 -7.17 2.09 -74.04
N VAL A 31 -5.96 2.59 -74.22
CA VAL A 31 -5.12 2.25 -75.38
C VAL A 31 -4.42 0.92 -75.10
N GLU A 32 -4.86 -0.15 -75.76
CA GLU A 32 -4.09 -1.39 -75.83
C GLU A 32 -2.82 -1.18 -76.66
N ILE A 33 -1.65 -1.52 -76.11
CA ILE A 33 -0.47 -1.82 -76.92
C ILE A 33 0.11 -3.16 -76.46
N VAL A 34 0.24 -4.04 -77.44
CA VAL A 34 0.70 -5.44 -77.31
C VAL A 34 2.17 -5.51 -76.90
N SER A 35 2.52 -6.60 -76.22
CA SER A 35 3.85 -6.95 -75.74
C SER A 35 4.93 -7.01 -76.84
N SER A 36 6.15 -6.58 -76.48
CA SER A 36 7.37 -7.16 -77.07
C SER A 36 8.46 -7.33 -76.01
N THR A 37 9.31 -8.33 -76.24
CA THR A 37 10.25 -8.93 -75.29
C THR A 37 11.64 -8.30 -75.32
N ALA A 38 12.31 -8.25 -74.15
CA ALA A 38 13.76 -8.49 -74.05
C ALA A 38 14.18 -8.69 -72.58
N THR A 39 14.78 -9.84 -72.26
CA THR A 39 15.20 -10.20 -70.90
C THR A 39 16.72 -10.27 -70.80
N VAL A 40 17.30 -9.38 -69.97
CA VAL A 40 18.56 -9.53 -69.20
C VAL A 40 19.90 -9.77 -69.94
N LYS A 41 20.87 -8.90 -69.59
CA LYS A 41 22.30 -9.17 -69.40
C LYS A 41 22.79 -8.26 -68.25
N SER A 42 23.64 -8.65 -67.30
CA SER A 42 24.42 -9.89 -67.09
C SER A 42 24.70 -10.11 -65.59
N PRO A 43 25.15 -11.30 -65.16
CA PRO A 43 25.97 -11.46 -63.97
C PRO A 43 27.49 -11.49 -64.29
N VAL A 44 28.28 -10.92 -63.37
CA VAL A 44 29.54 -11.45 -62.79
C VAL A 44 30.62 -12.07 -63.73
N THR A 45 31.88 -11.61 -63.60
CA THR A 45 33.03 -12.37 -63.01
C THR A 45 34.35 -11.58 -63.14
N LEU A 46 35.17 -11.54 -62.09
CA LEU A 46 36.60 -11.16 -62.13
C LEU A 46 37.46 -12.43 -61.98
N PRO A 47 38.64 -12.53 -62.61
CA PRO A 47 39.56 -13.65 -62.43
C PRO A 47 40.37 -13.51 -61.13
N THR A 48 40.77 -14.64 -60.54
CA THR A 48 41.65 -14.65 -59.34
C THR A 48 42.92 -15.45 -59.59
N THR A 49 44.06 -14.85 -59.24
CA THR A 49 45.36 -15.49 -59.02
C THR A 49 46.25 -14.49 -58.26
N THR A 50 46.96 -14.77 -57.16
CA THR A 50 47.00 -15.88 -56.18
C THR A 50 47.72 -15.34 -54.92
N VAL A 51 47.83 -16.13 -53.83
CA VAL A 51 48.85 -16.09 -52.75
C VAL A 51 48.34 -15.75 -51.32
N ALA A 52 48.49 -16.77 -50.47
CA ALA A 52 48.79 -16.85 -49.02
C ALA A 52 48.29 -15.81 -47.98
N ALA A 53 47.83 -16.38 -46.85
CA ALA A 53 47.57 -15.75 -45.54
C ALA A 53 48.83 -15.87 -44.62
N PRO A 54 48.84 -15.50 -43.31
CA PRO A 54 47.79 -14.95 -42.43
C PRO A 54 48.26 -13.66 -41.67
N PRO A 55 47.95 -13.40 -40.37
CA PRO A 55 46.75 -12.67 -39.94
C PRO A 55 46.96 -11.44 -39.01
N ARG A 56 45.83 -10.74 -38.73
CA ARG A 56 45.46 -10.01 -37.48
C ARG A 56 46.01 -8.61 -37.12
N LEU A 57 45.03 -7.79 -36.69
CA LEU A 57 44.98 -6.87 -35.52
C LEU A 57 45.62 -5.47 -35.54
N SER A 58 44.79 -4.49 -35.13
CA SER A 58 45.11 -3.32 -34.26
C SER A 58 46.08 -2.24 -34.83
N GLU A 59 46.13 -0.97 -34.40
CA GLU A 59 45.43 -0.17 -33.38
C GLU A 59 45.70 1.35 -33.62
N GLN A 60 45.12 2.26 -32.80
CA GLN A 60 45.69 3.59 -32.42
C GLN A 60 45.85 4.71 -33.51
N MET A 61 46.02 6.02 -33.20
CA MET A 61 45.51 6.95 -32.16
C MET A 61 45.88 8.43 -32.57
N PHE A 62 45.47 9.46 -31.79
CA PHE A 62 45.94 10.89 -31.79
C PHE A 62 45.59 11.84 -32.99
N VAL A 63 44.87 12.99 -32.91
CA VAL A 63 44.84 14.20 -32.00
C VAL A 63 45.99 15.21 -32.28
N PRO A 64 45.82 16.56 -32.38
CA PRO A 64 44.71 17.44 -32.87
C PRO A 64 45.20 18.74 -33.62
N GLU A 65 44.45 19.87 -33.53
CA GLU A 65 44.92 21.29 -33.32
C GLU A 65 44.68 22.39 -34.40
N SER A 66 44.17 23.55 -33.93
CA SER A 66 44.31 24.97 -34.41
C SER A 66 43.55 25.58 -35.63
N LEU A 67 42.90 26.72 -35.32
CA LEU A 67 42.49 27.88 -36.16
C LEU A 67 43.64 28.94 -36.18
N PRO A 68 43.54 30.20 -36.72
CA PRO A 68 42.47 30.92 -37.45
C PRO A 68 42.96 31.62 -38.76
N ASP A 69 42.15 32.44 -39.46
CA ASP A 69 42.26 33.93 -39.49
C ASP A 69 41.27 34.66 -40.46
N THR A 70 41.31 35.99 -40.42
CA THR A 70 40.32 37.07 -40.68
C THR A 70 40.03 37.60 -42.12
N SER A 71 38.76 38.02 -42.36
CA SER A 71 38.26 39.30 -42.97
C SER A 71 38.69 39.80 -44.39
N PRO A 72 38.03 40.83 -45.02
CA PRO A 72 36.63 41.33 -44.99
C PRO A 72 35.98 41.64 -46.40
N LEU A 73 34.77 42.23 -46.42
CA LEU A 73 33.95 42.71 -47.58
C LEU A 73 34.42 44.04 -48.22
N PRO A 74 33.97 44.37 -49.47
CA PRO A 74 32.96 45.45 -49.65
C PRO A 74 31.91 45.22 -50.80
N ALA A 75 31.05 46.23 -51.06
CA ALA A 75 29.76 46.18 -51.81
C ALA A 75 29.75 47.04 -53.13
N PRO A 76 28.63 47.66 -53.63
CA PRO A 76 27.51 47.08 -54.42
C PRO A 76 27.07 47.83 -55.73
N LEU A 77 26.11 47.25 -56.49
CA LEU A 77 25.19 47.84 -57.53
C LEU A 77 25.81 48.30 -58.89
N PRO A 78 25.03 48.55 -60.00
CA PRO A 78 23.57 48.46 -60.27
C PRO A 78 23.16 47.66 -61.56
N ALA A 79 21.89 47.75 -61.99
CA ALA A 79 21.30 47.29 -63.28
C ALA A 79 20.86 48.52 -64.15
N PRO A 80 20.18 48.46 -65.34
CA PRO A 80 19.70 47.36 -66.24
C PRO A 80 20.22 47.58 -67.72
N PRO A 81 19.55 47.37 -68.89
CA PRO A 81 18.33 46.61 -69.30
C PRO A 81 18.40 45.77 -70.63
N SER A 82 17.28 45.09 -70.94
CA SER A 82 16.63 44.71 -72.24
C SER A 82 17.40 44.34 -73.54
N ASP A 83 17.19 43.07 -73.94
CA ASP A 83 16.70 42.54 -75.24
C ASP A 83 17.35 42.90 -76.60
N ASP A 84 17.79 41.85 -77.34
CA ASP A 84 17.29 41.63 -78.71
C ASP A 84 17.44 40.17 -79.25
N VAL A 85 16.66 39.91 -80.30
CA VAL A 85 16.14 38.70 -80.95
C VAL A 85 17.11 37.67 -81.61
N SER A 86 16.75 36.38 -81.44
CA SER A 86 16.83 35.20 -82.35
C SER A 86 18.10 34.80 -83.13
N VAL A 87 18.44 33.51 -83.06
CA VAL A 87 19.03 32.72 -84.17
C VAL A 87 18.36 31.34 -84.24
N ALA A 88 17.88 30.96 -85.42
CA ALA A 88 17.47 29.58 -85.72
C ALA A 88 18.65 28.75 -86.25
N GLN A 89 18.82 27.51 -85.81
CA GLN A 89 19.84 26.59 -86.32
C GLN A 89 19.27 25.23 -86.74
N LEU A 90 19.94 24.65 -87.75
CA LEU A 90 19.43 23.56 -88.59
C LEU A 90 19.43 22.19 -87.88
N GLN A 91 18.46 21.36 -88.23
CA GLN A 91 18.30 20.01 -87.70
C GLN A 91 19.16 18.98 -88.45
N ILE A 92 19.70 18.02 -87.71
CA ILE A 92 19.94 16.65 -88.18
C ILE A 92 19.29 15.73 -87.13
N SER A 93 18.43 14.82 -87.58
CA SER A 93 17.66 13.93 -86.71
C SER A 93 18.45 12.66 -86.40
N GLU A 94 18.73 12.40 -85.12
CA GLU A 94 18.99 11.04 -84.64
C GLU A 94 18.35 10.82 -83.26
N THR A 95 17.86 9.60 -83.04
CA THR A 95 16.76 9.34 -82.09
C THR A 95 17.24 9.29 -80.63
N GLN A 96 17.15 10.41 -79.91
CA GLN A 96 17.16 10.37 -78.45
C GLN A 96 15.87 9.74 -77.92
N GLN A 97 15.89 8.43 -77.66
CA GLN A 97 14.97 7.82 -76.69
C GLN A 97 15.36 8.28 -75.27
N ALA A 98 15.04 9.54 -74.97
CA ALA A 98 14.98 10.01 -73.60
C ALA A 98 13.94 9.17 -72.86
N LYS A 99 14.41 8.36 -71.91
CA LYS A 99 13.55 7.50 -71.10
C LYS A 99 12.74 8.39 -70.15
N THR A 100 11.57 8.86 -70.62
CA THR A 100 10.63 9.65 -69.83
C THR A 100 10.27 8.85 -68.59
N VAL A 101 10.79 9.26 -67.43
CA VAL A 101 10.38 8.68 -66.15
C VAL A 101 8.95 9.13 -65.90
N THR A 102 8.00 8.27 -66.29
CA THR A 102 6.57 8.52 -66.11
C THR A 102 6.29 8.70 -64.62
N ARG A 103 6.16 9.95 -64.20
CA ARG A 103 5.88 10.31 -62.80
C ARG A 103 4.45 9.86 -62.51
N SER A 104 4.32 8.68 -61.91
CA SER A 104 3.02 8.03 -61.66
C SER A 104 2.13 8.94 -60.83
N GLN A 105 1.10 9.51 -61.45
CA GLN A 105 0.12 10.32 -60.72
C GLN A 105 -0.67 9.41 -59.77
N LEU A 106 -0.73 9.80 -58.49
CA LEU A 106 -1.48 9.07 -57.47
C LEU A 106 -2.97 9.10 -57.82
N LYS A 107 -3.58 7.94 -58.02
CA LYS A 107 -5.02 7.83 -58.27
C LYS A 107 -5.81 8.47 -57.10
N PRO A 108 -6.93 9.17 -57.32
CA PRO A 108 -7.77 9.74 -56.26
C PRO A 108 -8.04 8.84 -55.04
N PRO A 109 -8.38 7.53 -55.18
CA PRO A 109 -8.49 6.61 -54.03
C PRO A 109 -7.22 6.50 -53.17
N ALA A 110 -6.03 6.56 -53.76
CA ALA A 110 -4.78 6.54 -53.00
C ALA A 110 -4.59 7.84 -52.20
N ILE A 111 -4.99 8.99 -52.75
CA ILE A 111 -4.95 10.29 -52.04
C ILE A 111 -5.91 10.28 -50.84
N VAL A 112 -7.13 9.79 -51.02
CA VAL A 112 -8.12 9.65 -49.92
C VAL A 112 -7.61 8.70 -48.83
N LEU A 113 -7.01 7.56 -49.22
CA LEU A 113 -6.40 6.61 -48.27
C LEU A 113 -5.23 7.24 -47.49
N LEU A 114 -4.37 8.02 -48.16
CA LEU A 114 -3.25 8.73 -47.52
C LEU A 114 -3.74 9.81 -46.54
N ILE A 115 -4.78 10.57 -46.89
CA ILE A 115 -5.41 11.55 -45.98
C ILE A 115 -6.01 10.85 -44.76
N TRP A 116 -6.77 9.77 -44.96
CA TRP A 116 -7.35 8.99 -43.87
C TRP A 116 -6.28 8.41 -42.94
N LEU A 117 -5.19 7.87 -43.49
CA LEU A 117 -4.06 7.35 -42.73
C LEU A 117 -3.33 8.46 -41.98
N ALA A 118 -3.12 9.63 -42.58
CA ALA A 118 -2.51 10.79 -41.93
C ALA A 118 -3.35 11.29 -40.74
N VAL A 119 -4.68 11.35 -40.89
CA VAL A 119 -5.61 11.72 -39.80
C VAL A 119 -5.55 10.70 -38.66
N ILE A 120 -5.53 9.39 -38.96
CA ILE A 120 -5.40 8.34 -37.94
C ILE A 120 -4.07 8.43 -37.20
N VAL A 121 -2.96 8.60 -37.92
CA VAL A 121 -1.63 8.75 -37.32
C VAL A 121 -1.58 10.00 -36.44
N GLY A 122 -2.14 11.12 -36.89
CA GLY A 122 -2.24 12.35 -36.09
C GLY A 122 -3.04 12.17 -34.79
N LEU A 123 -4.24 11.59 -34.88
CA LEU A 123 -5.11 11.30 -33.72
C LEU A 123 -4.45 10.29 -32.76
N PHE A 124 -3.80 9.25 -33.28
CA PHE A 124 -3.10 8.26 -32.49
C PHE A 124 -1.90 8.87 -31.74
N CYS A 125 -1.09 9.68 -32.42
CA CYS A 125 0.02 10.43 -31.82
C CYS A 125 -0.47 11.38 -30.71
N LEU A 126 -1.61 12.06 -30.91
CA LEU A 126 -2.22 12.92 -29.89
C LEU A 126 -2.65 12.13 -28.64
N VAL A 127 -3.31 10.98 -28.82
CA VAL A 127 -3.71 10.10 -27.71
C VAL A 127 -2.50 9.50 -27.00
N MET A 128 -1.45 9.12 -27.72
CA MET A 128 -0.19 8.64 -27.14
C MET A 128 0.52 9.73 -26.34
N TRP A 129 0.65 10.95 -26.89
CA TRP A 129 1.23 12.09 -26.18
C TRP A 129 0.47 12.43 -24.89
N ARG A 130 -0.88 12.47 -24.95
CA ARG A 130 -1.73 12.66 -23.77
C ARG A 130 -1.53 11.55 -22.74
N THR A 131 -1.44 10.30 -23.18
CA THR A 131 -1.18 9.15 -22.29
C THR A 131 0.18 9.24 -21.62
N VAL A 132 1.23 9.66 -22.35
CA VAL A 132 2.56 9.93 -21.80
C VAL A 132 2.54 11.09 -20.81
N ARG A 133 1.81 12.18 -21.09
CA ARG A 133 1.64 13.32 -20.16
C ARG A 133 0.97 12.88 -18.85
N VAL A 134 -0.11 12.11 -18.90
CA VAL A 134 -0.77 11.56 -17.70
C VAL A 134 0.16 10.61 -16.95
N ARG A 135 0.92 9.75 -17.64
CA ARG A 135 1.94 8.88 -17.00
C ARG A 135 3.08 9.68 -16.34
N ARG A 136 3.48 10.83 -16.89
CA ARG A 136 4.46 11.74 -16.26
C ARG A 136 3.90 12.37 -14.98
N LEU A 137 2.66 12.89 -15.02
CA LEU A 137 1.97 13.42 -13.83
C LEU A 137 1.80 12.33 -12.75
N ALA A 138 1.40 11.12 -13.13
CA ALA A 138 1.29 9.98 -12.20
C ALA A 138 2.65 9.55 -11.61
N ARG A 139 3.76 9.75 -12.33
CA ARG A 139 5.11 9.53 -11.78
C ARG A 139 5.50 10.62 -10.77
N GLN A 140 5.21 11.88 -11.09
CA GLN A 140 5.52 13.07 -10.26
C GLN A 140 4.63 13.21 -9.02
N ALA A 141 3.44 12.60 -9.00
CA ALA A 141 2.51 12.63 -7.88
C ALA A 141 3.08 11.93 -6.61
N GLU A 142 2.89 12.57 -5.45
CA GLU A 142 3.37 12.15 -4.13
C GLU A 142 2.68 10.85 -3.66
N THR A 143 3.33 10.10 -2.75
CA THR A 143 2.72 8.92 -2.10
C THR A 143 1.69 9.35 -1.06
N ALA A 144 0.54 8.68 -1.01
CA ALA A 144 -0.53 9.02 -0.08
C ALA A 144 -0.19 8.70 1.40
N PRO A 145 -0.79 9.42 2.38
CA PRO A 145 -0.68 9.08 3.79
C PRO A 145 -1.13 7.66 4.08
N MET A 146 -0.41 7.00 4.99
CA MET A 146 -0.63 5.60 5.37
C MET A 146 -2.09 5.30 5.75
N LYS A 147 -2.78 6.24 6.41
CA LYS A 147 -4.21 6.11 6.78
C LYS A 147 -5.13 5.86 5.57
N LEU A 148 -4.96 6.61 4.48
CA LEU A 148 -5.77 6.41 3.27
C LEU A 148 -5.37 5.14 2.50
N ILE A 149 -4.10 4.73 2.60
CA ILE A 149 -3.63 3.47 2.00
C ILE A 149 -4.32 2.27 2.68
N TRP A 150 -4.40 2.26 4.03
CA TRP A 150 -5.15 1.22 4.75
C TRP A 150 -6.64 1.22 4.39
N GLN A 151 -7.29 2.39 4.33
CA GLN A 151 -8.70 2.48 3.90
C GLN A 151 -8.91 1.97 2.46
N LEU A 152 -7.96 2.21 1.55
CA LEU A 152 -8.01 1.65 0.20
C LEU A 152 -7.87 0.13 0.21
N TYR A 153 -7.02 -0.44 1.07
CA TYR A 153 -6.91 -1.90 1.21
C TYR A 153 -8.20 -2.52 1.76
N ASP A 154 -8.83 -1.90 2.76
CA ASP A 154 -10.15 -2.33 3.27
C ASP A 154 -11.22 -2.31 2.16
N CYS A 155 -11.19 -1.29 1.29
CA CYS A 155 -12.08 -1.22 0.11
C CYS A 155 -11.75 -2.29 -0.93
N CYS A 156 -10.48 -2.62 -1.16
CA CYS A 156 -10.06 -3.70 -2.07
C CYS A 156 -10.55 -5.08 -1.56
N GLN A 157 -10.45 -5.33 -0.25
CA GLN A 157 -10.97 -6.52 0.42
C GLN A 157 -12.49 -6.62 0.24
N LEU A 158 -13.23 -5.55 0.55
CA LEU A 158 -14.68 -5.48 0.40
C LEU A 158 -15.13 -5.73 -1.05
N MET A 159 -14.37 -5.21 -2.02
CA MET A 159 -14.60 -5.40 -3.46
C MET A 159 -14.12 -6.76 -3.99
N ARG A 160 -13.48 -7.61 -3.17
CA ARG A 160 -12.85 -8.89 -3.56
C ARG A 160 -11.82 -8.75 -4.69
N LEU A 161 -10.99 -7.71 -4.62
CA LEU A 161 -9.91 -7.45 -5.57
C LEU A 161 -8.56 -7.92 -5.00
N LYS A 162 -7.67 -8.43 -5.87
CA LYS A 162 -6.27 -8.73 -5.47
C LYS A 162 -5.59 -7.43 -5.03
N GLN A 163 -4.85 -7.46 -3.93
CA GLN A 163 -4.41 -6.27 -3.18
C GLN A 163 -3.20 -5.54 -3.80
N ASP A 164 -2.24 -6.29 -4.39
CA ASP A 164 -0.95 -5.76 -4.86
C ASP A 164 -0.93 -4.76 -6.05
N PRO A 165 -1.93 -4.67 -6.96
CA PRO A 165 -1.76 -3.88 -8.18
C PRO A 165 -2.17 -2.40 -8.04
N VAL A 166 -2.98 -2.02 -7.02
CA VAL A 166 -3.58 -0.68 -6.91
C VAL A 166 -2.72 0.26 -6.08
N LYS A 167 -2.11 1.27 -6.73
CA LYS A 167 -1.33 2.32 -6.05
C LYS A 167 -2.19 3.54 -5.77
N LEU A 168 -1.98 4.19 -4.62
CA LEU A 168 -2.60 5.47 -4.29
C LEU A 168 -1.58 6.61 -4.32
N LYS A 169 -1.92 7.71 -5.01
CA LYS A 169 -1.06 8.89 -5.15
C LYS A 169 -1.85 10.18 -4.99
N ILE A 170 -1.16 11.25 -4.60
CA ILE A 170 -1.72 12.60 -4.45
C ILE A 170 -1.12 13.53 -5.49
N SER A 171 -1.95 14.36 -6.12
CA SER A 171 -1.50 15.38 -7.05
C SER A 171 -2.26 16.69 -6.85
N ASP A 172 -1.54 17.80 -6.92
CA ASP A 172 -2.13 19.16 -6.92
C ASP A 172 -2.62 19.59 -8.31
N VAL A 173 -2.32 18.80 -9.35
CA VAL A 173 -2.60 19.13 -10.77
C VAL A 173 -3.93 18.53 -11.25
N VAL A 174 -4.48 17.55 -10.54
CA VAL A 174 -5.70 16.84 -10.94
C VAL A 174 -6.91 17.44 -10.22
N GLY A 175 -7.93 17.81 -10.99
CA GLY A 175 -9.13 18.46 -10.45
C GLY A 175 -10.16 17.52 -9.81
N SER A 176 -10.11 16.21 -10.03
CA SER A 176 -11.07 15.21 -9.53
C SER A 176 -10.35 13.88 -9.22
N PRO A 177 -10.85 13.03 -8.31
CA PRO A 177 -10.39 11.64 -8.20
C PRO A 177 -10.43 10.96 -9.57
N ALA A 178 -9.39 10.18 -9.88
CA ALA A 178 -9.33 9.41 -11.12
C ALA A 178 -8.37 8.22 -11.03
N ILE A 179 -8.83 7.05 -11.48
CA ILE A 179 -8.00 5.88 -11.70
C ILE A 179 -7.33 5.89 -13.09
N CYS A 180 -6.04 5.55 -13.12
CA CYS A 180 -5.25 5.49 -14.36
C CYS A 180 -4.30 4.28 -14.37
N GLY A 181 -3.80 3.90 -15.56
CA GLY A 181 -2.82 2.82 -15.73
C GLY A 181 -3.43 1.51 -16.26
N PHE A 182 -2.91 1.04 -17.40
CA PHE A 182 -3.54 -0.02 -18.20
C PHE A 182 -3.37 -1.44 -17.60
N TRP A 183 -2.20 -1.72 -17.02
CA TRP A 183 -1.85 -3.00 -16.38
C TRP A 183 -1.59 -2.90 -14.87
N LYS A 184 -1.34 -1.69 -14.37
CA LYS A 184 -1.05 -1.38 -12.97
C LYS A 184 -1.88 -0.16 -12.57
N PRO A 185 -3.06 -0.35 -11.96
CA PRO A 185 -3.96 0.74 -11.59
C PRO A 185 -3.29 1.67 -10.56
N THR A 186 -3.49 2.96 -10.75
CA THR A 186 -3.04 4.02 -9.85
C THR A 186 -4.16 5.02 -9.71
N ILE A 187 -4.74 5.10 -8.52
CA ILE A 187 -5.73 6.12 -8.14
C ILE A 187 -4.95 7.39 -7.81
N ILE A 188 -5.31 8.50 -8.45
CA ILE A 188 -4.78 9.82 -8.15
C ILE A 188 -5.87 10.64 -7.47
N LEU A 189 -5.58 11.12 -6.26
CA LEU A 189 -6.44 12.02 -5.51
C LEU A 189 -5.94 13.48 -5.58
N PRO A 190 -6.84 14.45 -5.78
CA PRO A 190 -6.55 15.86 -5.53
C PRO A 190 -6.21 16.12 -4.04
N ARG A 191 -5.14 16.87 -3.75
CA ARG A 191 -4.75 17.18 -2.35
C ARG A 191 -5.87 17.89 -1.58
N HIS A 192 -6.58 18.81 -2.22
CA HIS A 192 -7.64 19.62 -1.60
C HIS A 192 -8.84 18.83 -1.07
N LEU A 193 -9.01 17.56 -1.46
CA LEU A 193 -10.06 16.69 -0.91
C LEU A 193 -9.66 16.08 0.44
N LEU A 194 -8.36 15.94 0.72
CA LEU A 194 -7.84 15.31 1.95
C LEU A 194 -8.20 16.10 3.22
N GLU A 195 -8.41 17.41 3.07
CA GLU A 195 -8.73 18.34 4.16
C GLU A 195 -10.24 18.54 4.35
N LYS A 196 -11.06 18.13 3.38
CA LYS A 196 -12.49 18.48 3.29
C LYS A 196 -13.45 17.29 3.29
N LEU A 197 -12.95 16.07 3.03
CA LEU A 197 -13.77 14.86 2.99
C LEU A 197 -13.53 13.99 4.22
N THR A 198 -14.61 13.41 4.72
CA THR A 198 -14.59 12.48 5.86
C THR A 198 -14.03 11.10 5.48
N PRO A 199 -13.57 10.30 6.46
CA PRO A 199 -13.14 8.91 6.24
C PRO A 199 -14.14 8.04 5.47
N GLU A 200 -15.45 8.24 5.69
CA GLU A 200 -16.51 7.48 5.03
C GLU A 200 -16.70 7.93 3.58
N GLN A 201 -16.62 9.24 3.30
CA GLN A 201 -16.65 9.77 1.93
C GLN A 201 -15.47 9.23 1.10
N PHE A 202 -14.27 9.11 1.69
CA PHE A 202 -13.14 8.44 1.04
C PHE A 202 -13.41 6.96 0.75
N ARG A 203 -14.07 6.22 1.66
CA ARG A 203 -14.48 4.83 1.44
C ARG A 203 -15.37 4.71 0.20
N GLN A 204 -16.34 5.60 0.06
CA GLN A 204 -17.27 5.64 -1.07
C GLN A 204 -16.57 5.98 -2.39
N ILE A 205 -15.64 6.96 -2.39
CA ILE A 205 -14.79 7.29 -3.55
C ILE A 205 -13.93 6.09 -3.96
N PHE A 206 -13.28 5.41 -3.02
CA PHE A 206 -12.44 4.26 -3.34
C PHE A 206 -13.25 3.12 -3.94
N ILE A 207 -14.46 2.83 -3.41
CA ILE A 207 -15.33 1.82 -4.01
C ILE A 207 -15.79 2.23 -5.42
N HIS A 208 -16.01 3.52 -5.68
CA HIS A 208 -16.31 4.06 -7.02
C HIS A 208 -15.17 3.83 -8.03
N GLU A 209 -13.95 4.29 -7.70
CA GLU A 209 -12.77 4.14 -8.57
C GLU A 209 -12.35 2.67 -8.74
N LEU A 210 -12.48 1.86 -7.69
CA LEU A 210 -12.23 0.41 -7.75
C LEU A 210 -13.29 -0.33 -8.58
N ALA A 211 -14.53 0.16 -8.67
CA ALA A 211 -15.55 -0.40 -9.54
C ALA A 211 -15.20 -0.19 -11.02
N HIS A 212 -14.67 0.97 -11.41
CA HIS A 212 -14.10 1.16 -12.75
C HIS A 212 -12.97 0.16 -13.05
N TRP A 213 -12.07 -0.10 -12.10
CA TRP A 213 -11.03 -1.11 -12.29
C TRP A 213 -11.59 -2.53 -12.45
N LYS A 214 -12.46 -2.94 -11.53
CA LYS A 214 -13.08 -4.28 -11.48
C LYS A 214 -13.84 -4.63 -12.75
N ARG A 215 -14.38 -3.62 -13.45
CA ARG A 215 -15.17 -3.74 -14.68
C ARG A 215 -14.35 -3.62 -15.97
N PHE A 216 -13.03 -3.41 -15.87
CA PHE A 216 -12.11 -3.14 -16.99
C PHE A 216 -12.50 -1.90 -17.81
N ASP A 217 -13.11 -0.90 -17.17
CA ASP A 217 -13.66 0.28 -17.83
C ASP A 217 -12.58 1.09 -18.57
N LEU A 218 -11.35 1.11 -18.06
CA LEU A 218 -10.23 1.79 -18.69
C LEU A 218 -9.81 1.11 -19.99
N GLN A 219 -9.77 -0.22 -20.02
CA GLN A 219 -9.44 -1.03 -21.20
C GLN A 219 -10.55 -0.90 -22.26
N VAL A 220 -11.82 -0.96 -21.84
CA VAL A 220 -12.97 -0.71 -22.71
C VAL A 220 -12.93 0.71 -23.29
N ASN A 221 -12.60 1.72 -22.48
CA ASN A 221 -12.46 3.11 -22.94
C ASN A 221 -11.29 3.26 -23.94
N CYS A 222 -10.19 2.52 -23.79
CA CYS A 222 -9.12 2.49 -24.79
C CYS A 222 -9.59 1.87 -26.12
N LEU A 223 -10.30 0.74 -26.09
CA LEU A 223 -10.87 0.11 -27.29
C LEU A 223 -11.90 1.02 -27.99
N GLN A 224 -12.80 1.63 -27.22
CA GLN A 224 -13.77 2.62 -27.69
C GLN A 224 -13.09 3.83 -28.33
N THR A 225 -11.97 4.29 -27.78
CA THR A 225 -11.16 5.38 -28.36
C THR A 225 -10.50 4.95 -29.67
N LEU A 226 -9.94 3.74 -29.73
CA LEU A 226 -9.34 3.19 -30.96
C LEU A 226 -10.37 3.05 -32.08
N LEU A 227 -11.56 2.52 -31.78
CA LEU A 227 -12.67 2.45 -32.74
C LEU A 227 -13.10 3.85 -33.22
N LEU A 228 -13.14 4.84 -32.34
CA LEU A 228 -13.46 6.22 -32.74
C LEU A 228 -12.38 6.86 -33.62
N ILE A 229 -11.10 6.49 -33.46
CA ILE A 229 -10.02 6.92 -34.36
C ILE A 229 -10.17 6.27 -35.74
N LEU A 230 -10.41 4.96 -35.80
CA LEU A 230 -10.56 4.22 -37.07
C LEU A 230 -11.81 4.67 -37.86
N TYR A 231 -12.92 4.89 -37.16
CA TYR A 231 -14.22 5.26 -37.72
C TYR A 231 -14.64 6.69 -37.37
N PHE A 232 -13.69 7.64 -37.33
CA PHE A 232 -13.95 9.03 -36.93
C PHE A 232 -15.04 9.71 -37.79
N TYR A 233 -15.21 9.25 -39.02
CA TYR A 233 -16.21 9.71 -39.99
C TYR A 233 -17.62 9.13 -39.76
N ASN A 234 -17.79 8.12 -38.90
CA ASN A 234 -19.07 7.44 -38.70
C ASN A 234 -19.84 8.02 -37.48
N PRO A 235 -20.94 8.78 -37.68
CA PRO A 235 -21.68 9.42 -36.60
C PRO A 235 -22.33 8.42 -35.63
N MET A 236 -22.61 7.18 -36.04
CA MET A 236 -23.16 6.16 -35.16
C MET A 236 -22.14 5.67 -34.12
N VAL A 237 -20.84 5.72 -34.43
CA VAL A 237 -19.77 5.39 -33.47
C VAL A 237 -19.65 6.49 -32.42
N TRP A 238 -19.82 7.77 -32.81
CA TRP A 238 -19.93 8.90 -31.87
C TRP A 238 -21.17 8.80 -30.97
N LEU A 239 -22.34 8.45 -31.52
CA LEU A 239 -23.54 8.24 -30.71
C LEU A 239 -23.36 7.08 -29.72
N ALA A 240 -22.83 5.95 -30.19
CA ALA A 240 -22.54 4.80 -29.33
C ALA A 240 -21.51 5.14 -28.24
N HIS A 241 -20.49 5.96 -28.54
CA HIS A 241 -19.54 6.47 -27.55
C HIS A 241 -20.24 7.23 -26.42
N VAL A 242 -21.16 8.15 -26.74
CA VAL A 242 -21.92 8.93 -25.75
C VAL A 242 -22.84 8.02 -24.91
N MET A 243 -23.48 7.02 -25.54
CA MET A 243 -24.34 6.06 -24.82
C MET A 243 -23.53 5.16 -23.87
N LEU A 244 -22.39 4.61 -24.32
CA LEU A 244 -21.53 3.78 -23.49
C LEU A 244 -20.98 4.54 -22.29
N LYS A 245 -20.57 5.80 -22.49
CA LYS A 245 -20.12 6.65 -21.38
C LYS A 245 -21.21 6.78 -20.30
N ARG A 246 -22.47 7.03 -20.67
CA ARG A 246 -23.58 7.12 -19.71
C ARG A 246 -23.89 5.80 -19.00
N LEU A 247 -23.92 4.69 -19.75
CA LEU A 247 -24.21 3.36 -19.20
C LEU A 247 -23.12 2.87 -18.22
N ARG A 248 -21.86 3.23 -18.49
CA ARG A 248 -20.72 2.91 -17.62
C ARG A 248 -20.88 3.52 -16.23
N GLU A 249 -21.11 4.84 -16.16
CA GLU A 249 -21.30 5.55 -14.90
C GLU A 249 -22.47 4.97 -14.09
N GLN A 250 -23.60 4.68 -14.75
CA GLN A 250 -24.78 4.06 -14.12
C GLN A 250 -24.50 2.67 -13.55
N ALA A 251 -23.77 1.83 -14.29
CA ALA A 251 -23.46 0.49 -13.84
C ALA A 251 -22.37 0.47 -12.74
N VAL A 252 -21.54 1.51 -12.66
CA VAL A 252 -20.64 1.76 -11.53
C VAL A 252 -21.43 2.21 -10.32
N ASP A 253 -22.35 3.17 -10.44
CA ASP A 253 -23.24 3.60 -9.35
C ASP A 253 -24.01 2.40 -8.76
N GLU A 254 -24.57 1.52 -9.60
CA GLU A 254 -25.21 0.26 -9.16
C GLU A 254 -24.23 -0.68 -8.43
N THR A 255 -22.98 -0.79 -8.90
CA THR A 255 -21.94 -1.61 -8.25
C THR A 255 -21.57 -1.06 -6.86
N VAL A 256 -21.50 0.26 -6.71
CA VAL A 256 -21.23 0.94 -5.43
C VAL A 256 -22.38 0.70 -4.45
N LEU A 257 -23.64 0.89 -4.87
CA LEU A 257 -24.82 0.69 -4.02
C LEU A 257 -24.95 -0.74 -3.49
N VAL A 258 -24.67 -1.75 -4.33
CA VAL A 258 -24.63 -3.16 -3.92
C VAL A 258 -23.53 -3.42 -2.89
N THR A 259 -22.34 -2.83 -3.09
CA THR A 259 -21.18 -3.03 -2.20
C THR A 259 -21.37 -2.37 -0.84
N LEU A 260 -21.99 -1.18 -0.81
CA LEU A 260 -22.31 -0.41 0.40
C LEU A 260 -23.63 -0.83 1.08
N LYS A 261 -24.24 -1.95 0.67
CA LYS A 261 -25.51 -2.47 1.24
C LYS A 261 -26.65 -1.44 1.27
N GLY A 262 -26.71 -0.53 0.30
CA GLY A 262 -27.84 0.40 0.13
C GLY A 262 -27.73 1.79 0.78
N GLN A 263 -26.54 2.28 1.12
CA GLN A 263 -26.30 3.66 1.60
C GLN A 263 -26.47 4.72 0.48
N SER A 264 -27.62 4.77 -0.19
CA SER A 264 -27.85 5.59 -1.39
C SER A 264 -27.81 7.10 -1.13
N THR A 265 -28.40 7.58 -0.03
CA THR A 265 -28.41 9.01 0.33
C THR A 265 -27.00 9.53 0.57
N GLN A 266 -26.25 8.88 1.48
CA GLN A 266 -24.86 9.23 1.83
C GLN A 266 -23.95 9.21 0.60
N TYR A 267 -24.10 8.21 -0.28
CA TYR A 267 -23.37 8.16 -1.54
C TYR A 267 -23.71 9.31 -2.49
N SER A 268 -24.99 9.68 -2.59
CA SER A 268 -25.41 10.82 -3.43
C SER A 268 -24.94 12.18 -2.91
N GLU A 269 -24.86 12.36 -1.59
CA GLU A 269 -24.29 13.53 -0.93
C GLU A 269 -22.78 13.62 -1.22
N THR A 270 -22.03 12.54 -1.07
CA THR A 270 -20.60 12.48 -1.43
C THR A 270 -20.34 12.85 -2.89
N LEU A 271 -21.18 12.39 -3.83
CA LEU A 271 -21.07 12.78 -5.25
C LEU A 271 -21.34 14.27 -5.48
N LEU A 272 -22.26 14.88 -4.73
CA LEU A 272 -22.54 16.32 -4.76
C LEU A 272 -21.38 17.13 -4.16
N ASP A 273 -20.84 16.69 -3.02
CA ASP A 273 -19.71 17.32 -2.36
C ASP A 273 -18.49 17.34 -3.28
N ILE A 274 -18.12 16.20 -3.89
CA ILE A 274 -17.04 16.15 -4.87
C ILE A 274 -17.32 17.11 -6.03
N ALA A 275 -18.52 17.10 -6.62
CA ALA A 275 -18.84 18.00 -7.73
C ALA A 275 -18.74 19.49 -7.33
N SER A 276 -19.10 19.84 -6.10
CA SER A 276 -18.96 21.21 -5.58
C SER A 276 -17.48 21.60 -5.34
N LEU A 277 -16.68 20.68 -4.78
CA LEU A 277 -15.28 20.90 -4.45
C LEU A 277 -14.35 20.90 -5.67
N THR A 278 -14.77 20.24 -6.75
CA THR A 278 -14.02 20.12 -8.01
C THR A 278 -14.45 21.12 -9.09
N SER A 279 -15.38 22.04 -8.77
CA SER A 279 -15.89 23.09 -9.66
C SER A 279 -14.87 24.22 -9.93
N VAL A 280 -13.72 23.90 -10.51
CA VAL A 280 -12.75 24.86 -11.02
C VAL A 280 -13.08 25.18 -12.50
N PRO A 281 -13.09 26.45 -12.94
CA PRO A 281 -13.23 26.77 -14.35
C PRO A 281 -12.02 26.25 -15.13
N ASP A 282 -12.29 25.31 -16.02
CA ASP A 282 -11.30 24.58 -16.79
C ASP A 282 -10.48 25.50 -17.71
N LYS A 283 -9.26 25.86 -17.28
CA LYS A 283 -8.20 26.33 -18.17
C LYS A 283 -7.31 25.18 -18.67
N ALA A 284 -7.70 23.92 -18.41
CA ALA A 284 -6.92 22.72 -18.76
C ALA A 284 -7.71 21.55 -19.38
N SER A 285 -9.05 21.55 -19.43
CA SER A 285 -9.79 20.61 -20.29
C SER A 285 -9.70 21.03 -21.76
N LEU A 286 -8.59 20.63 -22.37
CA LEU A 286 -8.49 20.51 -23.82
C LEU A 286 -9.44 19.38 -24.28
N GLN A 287 -10.67 19.81 -24.55
CA GLN A 287 -11.72 19.11 -25.26
C GLN A 287 -11.25 18.79 -26.69
N LEU A 288 -11.43 17.54 -27.12
CA LEU A 288 -11.60 17.20 -28.53
C LEU A 288 -12.29 15.83 -28.74
N LEU A 289 -12.33 14.98 -27.71
CA LEU A 289 -13.15 13.75 -27.66
C LEU A 289 -14.23 13.84 -26.54
N GLY A 290 -14.77 15.05 -26.31
CA GLY A 290 -15.77 15.33 -25.27
C GLY A 290 -16.72 16.45 -25.67
N ILE A 291 -17.04 16.54 -26.96
CA ILE A 291 -17.61 17.74 -27.61
C ILE A 291 -19.09 18.02 -27.26
N LEU A 292 -19.80 17.08 -26.63
CA LEU A 292 -21.18 17.27 -26.17
C LEU A 292 -21.43 16.68 -24.76
N GLU A 293 -20.87 17.34 -23.74
CA GLU A 293 -21.30 17.14 -22.35
C GLU A 293 -22.35 18.20 -21.97
N PRO A 294 -23.67 17.86 -21.95
CA PRO A 294 -24.65 18.75 -21.35
C PRO A 294 -24.41 18.82 -19.84
N ARG A 295 -24.73 19.95 -19.20
CA ARG A 295 -24.61 20.15 -17.73
C ARG A 295 -25.56 19.29 -16.86
N LYS A 296 -26.22 18.26 -17.41
CA LYS A 296 -27.31 17.49 -16.77
C LYS A 296 -27.02 16.04 -16.31
N PRO A 297 -25.84 15.39 -16.50
CA PRO A 297 -25.69 13.95 -16.20
C PRO A 297 -25.67 13.64 -14.70
N LEU A 298 -25.07 14.49 -13.86
CA LEU A 298 -24.96 14.22 -12.42
C LEU A 298 -26.33 14.21 -11.73
N ALA A 299 -27.18 15.21 -12.01
CA ALA A 299 -28.55 15.27 -11.49
C ALA A 299 -29.40 14.05 -11.94
N GLN A 300 -29.17 13.53 -13.15
CA GLN A 300 -29.83 12.31 -13.63
C GLN A 300 -29.32 11.05 -12.91
N ARG A 301 -28.01 10.96 -12.59
CA ARG A 301 -27.44 9.88 -11.77
C ARG A 301 -28.02 9.90 -10.35
N ILE A 302 -27.95 11.04 -9.67
CA ILE A 302 -28.47 11.22 -8.30
C ILE A 302 -29.96 10.87 -8.23
N ARG A 303 -30.79 11.42 -9.14
CA ARG A 303 -32.21 11.09 -9.20
C ARG A 303 -32.45 9.58 -9.33
N ARG A 304 -31.66 8.89 -10.16
CA ARG A 304 -31.78 7.42 -10.36
C ARG A 304 -31.34 6.63 -9.11
N ILE A 305 -30.24 7.03 -8.47
CA ILE A 305 -29.73 6.45 -7.21
C ILE A 305 -30.79 6.52 -6.11
N LEU A 306 -31.54 7.62 -6.04
CA LEU A 306 -32.58 7.84 -5.02
C LEU A 306 -33.95 7.25 -5.40
N SER A 307 -34.25 7.02 -6.68
CA SER A 307 -35.60 6.64 -7.15
C SER A 307 -35.77 5.20 -7.61
N GLN A 308 -34.71 4.37 -7.64
CA GLN A 308 -34.80 2.98 -8.12
C GLN A 308 -34.49 1.97 -7.02
N PRO A 309 -35.18 0.81 -6.99
CA PRO A 309 -34.87 -0.24 -6.03
C PRO A 309 -33.46 -0.80 -6.29
N ILE A 310 -32.70 -0.97 -5.22
CA ILE A 310 -31.31 -1.44 -5.28
C ILE A 310 -31.28 -2.86 -5.90
N PRO A 311 -30.51 -3.10 -6.98
CA PRO A 311 -30.42 -4.42 -7.60
C PRO A 311 -29.79 -5.44 -6.65
N ARG A 312 -30.27 -6.68 -6.63
CA ARG A 312 -29.74 -7.75 -5.75
C ARG A 312 -28.35 -8.24 -6.14
N SER A 313 -27.89 -7.97 -7.35
CA SER A 313 -26.54 -8.32 -7.84
C SER A 313 -26.13 -7.41 -9.00
N ALA A 314 -24.83 -7.15 -9.12
CA ALA A 314 -24.22 -6.40 -10.24
C ALA A 314 -23.65 -7.32 -11.36
N SER A 315 -23.89 -8.64 -11.29
CA SER A 315 -23.44 -9.61 -12.31
C SER A 315 -24.48 -9.85 -13.41
N LEU A 316 -24.04 -10.07 -14.65
CA LEU A 316 -24.91 -10.61 -15.70
C LEU A 316 -25.40 -12.01 -15.30
N GLY A 317 -26.73 -12.17 -15.17
CA GLY A 317 -27.33 -13.50 -15.00
C GLY A 317 -27.17 -14.35 -16.26
N LEU A 318 -27.15 -15.68 -16.10
CA LEU A 318 -27.02 -16.64 -17.20
C LEU A 318 -28.02 -16.39 -18.34
N VAL A 319 -29.27 -16.04 -18.01
CA VAL A 319 -30.31 -15.71 -18.99
C VAL A 319 -29.92 -14.50 -19.86
N SER A 320 -29.41 -13.43 -19.24
CA SER A 320 -28.97 -12.22 -19.96
C SER A 320 -27.73 -12.49 -20.82
N PHE A 321 -26.80 -13.32 -20.33
CA PHE A 321 -25.64 -13.75 -21.11
C PHE A 321 -26.05 -14.59 -22.32
N SER A 322 -26.89 -15.61 -22.14
CA SER A 322 -27.44 -16.44 -23.22
C SER A 322 -28.23 -15.61 -24.23
N LEU A 323 -29.00 -14.61 -23.80
CA LEU A 323 -29.70 -13.70 -24.71
C LEU A 323 -28.73 -12.84 -25.53
N ILE A 324 -27.63 -12.36 -24.95
CA ILE A 324 -26.59 -11.61 -25.67
C ILE A 324 -25.86 -12.51 -26.68
N VAL A 325 -25.53 -13.76 -26.30
CA VAL A 325 -24.90 -14.74 -27.20
C VAL A 325 -25.84 -15.12 -28.34
N LEU A 326 -27.11 -15.41 -28.05
CA LEU A 326 -28.13 -15.73 -29.05
C LEU A 326 -28.37 -14.56 -30.00
N THR A 327 -28.49 -13.34 -29.47
CA THR A 327 -28.62 -12.12 -30.29
C THR A 327 -27.34 -11.86 -31.09
N GLY A 328 -26.16 -12.20 -30.56
CA GLY A 328 -24.89 -12.17 -31.29
C GLY A 328 -24.90 -13.13 -32.48
N ALA A 329 -25.30 -14.38 -32.25
CA ALA A 329 -25.40 -15.43 -33.27
C ALA A 329 -26.43 -15.09 -34.35
N LEU A 330 -27.64 -14.63 -33.98
CA LEU A 330 -28.67 -14.18 -34.93
C LEU A 330 -28.24 -12.96 -35.76
N LEU A 331 -27.31 -12.15 -35.24
CA LEU A 331 -26.84 -10.94 -35.90
C LEU A 331 -25.60 -11.15 -36.77
N LEU A 332 -24.94 -12.31 -36.74
CA LEU A 332 -23.89 -12.67 -37.70
C LEU A 332 -24.51 -12.82 -39.10
N PRO A 333 -24.04 -12.10 -40.13
CA PRO A 333 -24.50 -12.31 -41.48
C PRO A 333 -23.97 -13.66 -42.00
N MET A 334 -24.83 -14.46 -42.61
CA MET A 334 -24.39 -15.60 -43.41
C MET A 334 -23.65 -15.09 -44.64
N SER A 335 -22.32 -14.98 -44.57
CA SER A 335 -21.48 -14.94 -45.77
C SER A 335 -21.63 -16.29 -46.47
N ARG A 336 -22.34 -16.31 -47.61
CA ARG A 336 -22.26 -17.43 -48.54
C ARG A 336 -20.83 -17.47 -49.06
N MET A 337 -20.00 -18.32 -48.46
CA MET A 337 -18.81 -18.85 -49.12
C MET A 337 -19.28 -19.95 -50.06
N ASP A 338 -19.04 -19.76 -51.36
CA ASP A 338 -19.30 -20.78 -52.36
C ASP A 338 -18.46 -22.02 -52.04
N ARG A 339 -19.14 -23.16 -51.86
CA ARG A 339 -18.49 -24.45 -51.62
C ARG A 339 -18.01 -25.03 -52.94
N THR A 340 -16.74 -24.81 -53.27
CA THR A 340 -16.00 -25.68 -54.20
C THR A 340 -14.62 -26.01 -53.63
N HIS A 341 -14.27 -27.31 -53.67
CA HIS A 341 -13.01 -27.93 -53.18
C HIS A 341 -12.75 -27.79 -51.66
N ALA A 342 -12.64 -28.84 -50.84
CA ALA A 342 -12.20 -30.21 -51.10
C ALA A 342 -12.75 -31.16 -50.02
N ALA A 343 -13.22 -32.33 -50.46
CA ALA A 343 -13.48 -33.48 -49.59
C ALA A 343 -12.46 -34.57 -49.90
N ALA A 344 -11.69 -34.98 -48.89
CA ALA A 344 -10.80 -36.14 -48.81
C ALA A 344 -9.84 -35.89 -47.62
N ASP A 345 -9.44 -36.86 -46.78
CA ASP A 345 -9.89 -38.24 -46.56
C ASP A 345 -9.28 -38.70 -45.20
N LYS A 346 -9.75 -39.84 -44.66
CA LYS A 346 -9.14 -40.67 -43.59
C LYS A 346 -9.08 -40.08 -42.17
N GLY A 347 -9.99 -40.58 -41.34
CA GLY A 347 -9.54 -41.17 -40.07
C GLY A 347 -9.18 -42.65 -40.29
N VAL A 348 -8.38 -43.23 -39.40
CA VAL A 348 -8.43 -44.67 -39.06
C VAL A 348 -7.96 -44.84 -37.61
N LYS A 349 -8.58 -45.82 -36.94
CA LYS A 349 -8.46 -46.21 -35.53
C LYS A 349 -7.44 -47.33 -35.39
N LEU A 350 -6.80 -47.51 -34.23
CA LEU A 350 -6.53 -48.85 -33.65
C LEU A 350 -6.02 -48.77 -32.19
N GLU A 351 -6.68 -49.52 -31.32
CA GLU A 351 -6.20 -49.93 -29.99
C GLU A 351 -5.29 -51.17 -30.12
N LYS A 352 -4.56 -51.55 -29.06
CA LYS A 352 -4.93 -52.66 -28.14
C LYS A 352 -3.73 -53.32 -27.42
N THR A 353 -3.97 -53.81 -26.19
CA THR A 353 -3.23 -54.86 -25.42
C THR A 353 -1.77 -54.55 -25.01
N ALA A 354 -1.29 -54.62 -23.77
CA ALA A 354 -1.66 -55.24 -22.48
C ALA A 354 -1.02 -56.62 -22.13
N ALA A 355 -0.49 -56.67 -20.90
CA ALA A 355 -0.33 -57.80 -19.97
C ALA A 355 0.95 -58.70 -19.98
N SER A 356 1.32 -59.10 -18.74
CA SER A 356 2.16 -60.25 -18.32
C SER A 356 3.67 -60.24 -18.68
N GLU A 357 4.59 -61.00 -18.06
CA GLU A 357 4.81 -61.74 -16.77
C GLU A 357 6.31 -62.22 -16.80
N ALA A 358 7.01 -62.74 -15.78
CA ALA A 358 6.97 -62.74 -14.30
C ALA A 358 8.29 -63.38 -13.79
N ALA A 359 8.43 -63.66 -12.47
CA ALA A 359 9.49 -64.46 -11.82
C ALA A 359 10.92 -63.85 -11.85
N GLN A 360 11.84 -63.98 -10.88
CA GLN A 360 12.01 -64.57 -9.53
C GLN A 360 13.43 -65.19 -9.48
N THR A 361 14.01 -65.23 -8.26
CA THR A 361 15.20 -65.95 -7.75
C THR A 361 16.38 -65.04 -7.37
N ASP A 362 16.64 -64.69 -6.09
CA ASP A 362 16.96 -65.45 -4.84
C ASP A 362 18.52 -65.52 -4.64
N PRO A 363 19.11 -66.01 -3.52
CA PRO A 363 19.64 -65.14 -2.45
C PRO A 363 21.12 -65.43 -2.08
N ASP A 364 21.70 -64.75 -1.07
CA ASP A 364 22.26 -65.44 0.13
C ASP A 364 22.85 -64.54 1.25
N LYS A 365 22.80 -65.06 2.50
CA LYS A 365 23.77 -64.98 3.64
C LYS A 365 24.30 -63.63 4.22
N LYS A 366 24.68 -63.53 5.50
CA LYS A 366 24.31 -64.20 6.79
C LYS A 366 25.08 -63.55 7.99
N VAL A 367 24.51 -63.69 9.20
CA VAL A 367 25.18 -63.95 10.52
C VAL A 367 25.76 -62.84 11.42
N SER A 368 25.39 -62.95 12.72
CA SER A 368 25.95 -62.44 14.00
C SER A 368 25.97 -60.93 14.31
N GLY A 369 25.67 -60.50 15.55
CA GLY A 369 25.14 -61.22 16.73
C GLY A 369 25.48 -60.59 18.09
N ASN A 370 24.60 -60.75 19.10
CA ASN A 370 24.80 -60.53 20.57
C ASN A 370 25.17 -59.07 21.04
N GLN A 371 24.90 -58.60 22.27
CA GLN A 371 24.15 -59.11 23.44
C GLN A 371 23.78 -57.97 24.43
N SER A 372 22.55 -58.02 24.98
CA SER A 372 22.12 -57.76 26.38
C SER A 372 22.52 -56.52 27.24
N ASP A 373 21.50 -55.98 27.93
CA ASP A 373 21.42 -55.62 29.37
C ASP A 373 22.19 -54.42 29.98
N LYS A 374 21.44 -53.39 30.46
CA LYS A 374 20.97 -53.29 31.89
C LYS A 374 20.14 -52.04 32.23
N GLN A 375 19.34 -52.16 33.30
CA GLN A 375 18.60 -51.07 33.99
C GLN A 375 19.31 -50.69 35.29
N GLU A 376 19.16 -49.42 35.75
CA GLU A 376 19.00 -48.97 37.17
C GLU A 376 18.76 -47.44 37.17
N LYS A 377 17.60 -46.90 37.59
CA LYS A 377 17.02 -46.65 38.93
C LYS A 377 17.50 -45.37 39.66
N GLN A 378 16.50 -44.56 40.06
CA GLN A 378 16.58 -43.37 40.92
C GLN A 378 16.94 -43.72 42.39
N PRO A 379 17.28 -42.73 43.24
CA PRO A 379 16.25 -42.15 44.14
C PRO A 379 16.37 -40.62 44.37
N ALA A 380 15.57 -40.08 45.31
CA ALA A 380 15.16 -38.67 45.39
C ALA A 380 15.54 -37.92 46.70
N ASP A 381 15.18 -36.63 46.71
CA ASP A 381 14.89 -35.74 47.85
C ASP A 381 15.96 -35.37 48.91
N GLN A 382 16.14 -34.05 49.11
CA GLN A 382 16.13 -33.43 50.44
C GLN A 382 15.77 -31.93 50.40
N LYS A 383 15.16 -31.41 51.48
CA LYS A 383 14.47 -30.10 51.55
C LYS A 383 15.29 -28.97 52.20
N LEU A 384 14.88 -27.74 51.89
CA LEU A 384 15.27 -26.42 52.42
C LEU A 384 15.55 -26.31 53.94
N PRO A 385 16.30 -25.26 54.31
CA PRO A 385 15.90 -24.29 55.34
C PRO A 385 15.38 -22.98 54.73
N GLN A 386 14.37 -22.37 55.38
CA GLN A 386 13.74 -21.11 54.97
C GLN A 386 14.51 -19.88 55.47
N LEU A 387 14.51 -18.78 54.71
CA LEU A 387 14.86 -17.44 55.20
C LEU A 387 13.72 -16.44 55.00
N LYS A 388 13.70 -15.39 55.82
CA LYS A 388 12.55 -14.52 56.07
C LYS A 388 12.19 -13.59 54.90
N THR A 389 10.90 -13.36 54.74
CA THR A 389 10.26 -12.51 53.73
C THR A 389 10.72 -11.04 53.82
N ALA A 390 11.28 -10.52 52.74
CA ALA A 390 11.31 -9.09 52.44
C ALA A 390 10.22 -8.76 51.39
N ALA A 391 9.83 -7.50 51.27
CA ALA A 391 8.90 -7.09 50.21
C ALA A 391 9.52 -7.33 48.81
N PRO A 392 8.72 -7.61 47.76
CA PRO A 392 9.24 -7.92 46.43
C PRO A 392 9.95 -6.70 45.81
N GLU A 393 11.28 -6.68 45.93
CA GLU A 393 12.15 -5.86 45.09
C GLU A 393 12.25 -6.51 43.70
N TYR A 394 11.46 -6.00 42.76
CA TYR A 394 11.54 -6.39 41.36
C TYR A 394 12.85 -5.86 40.77
N VAL A 395 13.84 -6.75 40.59
CA VAL A 395 15.17 -6.41 40.12
C VAL A 395 15.39 -6.89 38.69
N LEU A 396 15.76 -5.95 37.81
CA LEU A 396 16.24 -6.24 36.47
C LEU A 396 17.70 -5.84 36.35
N SER A 397 18.53 -6.73 35.80
CA SER A 397 19.92 -6.44 35.46
C SER A 397 20.28 -7.02 34.10
N GLY A 398 21.45 -6.68 33.57
CA GLY A 398 21.96 -7.26 32.34
C GLY A 398 23.21 -6.58 31.85
N ARG A 399 23.85 -7.16 30.84
CA ARG A 399 25.05 -6.62 30.21
C ARG A 399 24.80 -6.27 28.74
N ILE A 400 25.32 -5.14 28.30
CA ILE A 400 25.28 -4.69 26.90
C ILE A 400 26.67 -4.89 26.28
N THR A 401 26.70 -5.66 25.20
CA THR A 401 27.93 -5.97 24.45
C THR A 401 27.80 -5.64 22.97
N ASP A 402 28.93 -5.52 22.30
CA ASP A 402 29.00 -5.32 20.85
C ASP A 402 29.05 -6.65 20.06
N PRO A 403 29.23 -6.63 18.73
CA PRO A 403 29.38 -7.85 17.94
C PRO A 403 30.63 -8.68 18.29
N ASP A 404 31.68 -8.07 18.84
CA ASP A 404 32.95 -8.75 19.15
C ASP A 404 33.00 -9.23 20.61
N GLY A 405 31.97 -8.92 21.41
CA GLY A 405 31.82 -9.28 22.81
C GLY A 405 32.35 -8.25 23.81
N ALA A 406 32.85 -7.11 23.33
CA ALA A 406 33.34 -6.02 24.16
C ALA A 406 32.17 -5.24 24.83
N PRO A 407 32.37 -4.64 26.00
CA PRO A 407 31.32 -3.93 26.73
C PRO A 407 30.95 -2.60 26.06
N VAL A 408 29.65 -2.33 25.94
CA VAL A 408 29.15 -1.02 25.51
C VAL A 408 28.95 -0.15 26.74
N THR A 409 29.75 0.91 26.88
CA THR A 409 29.78 1.77 28.07
C THR A 409 29.01 3.10 27.90
N ASP A 410 28.60 3.46 26.68
CA ASP A 410 27.89 4.72 26.38
C ASP A 410 26.36 4.55 26.29
N ALA A 411 25.83 3.38 26.66
CA ALA A 411 24.43 3.05 26.48
C ALA A 411 23.56 3.56 27.65
N GLN A 412 22.58 4.39 27.31
CA GLN A 412 21.47 4.73 28.21
C GLN A 412 20.37 3.68 28.05
N VAL A 413 19.96 3.06 29.15
CA VAL A 413 18.93 2.02 29.19
C VAL A 413 17.70 2.57 29.87
N LEU A 414 16.54 2.45 29.24
CA LEU A 414 15.25 2.86 29.79
C LEU A 414 14.28 1.69 29.85
N LEU A 415 13.63 1.53 31.00
CA LEU A 415 12.62 0.50 31.22
C LEU A 415 11.22 1.11 31.12
N ILE A 416 10.39 0.54 30.25
CA ILE A 416 9.07 1.08 29.90
C ILE A 416 8.01 -0.02 30.10
N HIS A 417 7.10 0.17 31.05
CA HIS A 417 5.97 -0.75 31.28
C HIS A 417 5.04 -0.79 30.06
N THR A 418 4.66 -1.98 29.58
CA THR A 418 3.95 -2.13 28.29
C THR A 418 2.43 -1.98 28.35
N ARG A 419 1.81 -2.03 29.53
CA ARG A 419 0.35 -1.88 29.72
C ARG A 419 0.00 -0.96 30.90
N GLY A 420 -0.48 0.25 30.62
CA GLY A 420 -0.96 1.20 31.63
C GLY A 420 0.16 2.04 32.27
N GLY A 421 0.12 3.36 32.03
CA GLY A 421 1.17 4.34 32.31
C GLY A 421 2.01 4.05 33.56
N GLY A 422 3.23 3.57 33.36
CA GLY A 422 4.26 3.41 34.39
C GLY A 422 5.28 4.55 34.31
N ARG A 423 5.95 4.85 35.43
CA ARG A 423 7.12 5.74 35.43
C ARG A 423 8.21 5.09 34.58
N VAL A 424 8.71 5.80 33.56
CA VAL A 424 9.86 5.33 32.79
C VAL A 424 11.10 5.42 33.68
N LEU A 425 11.70 4.27 33.98
CA LEU A 425 12.97 4.21 34.69
C LEU A 425 14.12 4.36 33.70
N ARG A 426 15.24 4.93 34.15
CA ARG A 426 16.43 5.17 33.35
C ARG A 426 17.68 4.85 34.14
N THR A 427 18.64 4.25 33.48
CA THR A 427 19.98 3.94 34.01
C THR A 427 20.99 4.04 32.87
N TRP A 428 22.29 3.94 33.19
CA TRP A 428 23.38 3.92 32.23
C TRP A 428 24.19 2.65 32.42
N THR A 429 24.87 2.21 31.37
CA THR A 429 25.87 1.14 31.47
C THR A 429 27.10 1.59 32.25
N ASP A 430 27.64 0.70 33.09
CA ASP A 430 28.96 0.88 33.73
C ASP A 430 30.12 0.65 32.74
N LYS A 431 31.37 0.65 33.24
CA LYS A 431 32.58 0.44 32.41
C LYS A 431 32.67 -0.98 31.86
N GLU A 432 32.02 -1.92 32.53
CA GLU A 432 31.94 -3.33 32.22
C GLU A 432 30.73 -3.65 31.33
N GLY A 433 29.89 -2.65 31.00
CA GLY A 433 28.71 -2.72 30.15
C GLY A 433 27.42 -3.16 30.87
N ASN A 434 27.42 -3.27 32.19
CA ASN A 434 26.25 -3.72 32.95
C ASN A 434 25.28 -2.58 33.24
N TYR A 435 23.99 -2.90 33.29
CA TYR A 435 22.93 -2.01 33.73
C TYR A 435 22.07 -2.70 34.80
N HIS A 436 21.45 -1.90 35.66
CA HIS A 436 20.66 -2.37 36.80
C HIS A 436 19.48 -1.44 37.10
N PHE A 437 18.37 -2.04 37.50
CA PHE A 437 17.15 -1.40 38.00
C PHE A 437 16.66 -2.15 39.25
N SER A 438 16.58 -1.45 40.38
CA SER A 438 16.03 -1.94 41.65
C SER A 438 14.68 -1.31 42.03
N GLU A 439 14.38 -0.10 41.56
CA GLU A 439 13.16 0.66 41.90
C GLU A 439 11.94 0.33 41.00
N ILE A 440 11.74 -0.93 40.61
CA ILE A 440 10.65 -1.30 39.70
C ILE A 440 9.35 -1.51 40.50
N SER A 441 8.45 -0.53 40.47
CA SER A 441 7.25 -0.49 41.32
C SER A 441 5.98 -1.14 40.73
N LYS A 442 6.04 -1.69 39.52
CA LYS A 442 4.92 -2.37 38.86
C LYS A 442 5.37 -3.74 38.33
N PRO A 443 4.66 -4.85 38.64
CA PRO A 443 4.90 -6.15 38.01
C PRO A 443 4.39 -6.18 36.57
N GLY A 444 4.83 -7.18 35.80
CA GLY A 444 4.35 -7.49 34.46
C GLY A 444 5.33 -7.14 33.33
N GLN A 445 4.83 -7.16 32.08
CA GLN A 445 5.67 -7.03 30.90
C GLN A 445 6.22 -5.61 30.70
N HIS A 446 7.55 -5.50 30.68
CA HIS A 446 8.30 -4.29 30.36
C HIS A 446 9.06 -4.44 29.04
N GLY A 447 9.22 -3.34 28.31
CA GLY A 447 10.12 -3.23 27.17
C GLY A 447 11.38 -2.46 27.55
N ILE A 448 12.54 -3.00 27.19
CA ILE A 448 13.85 -2.36 27.37
C ILE A 448 14.16 -1.53 26.12
N MET A 449 14.37 -0.23 26.30
CA MET A 449 14.82 0.68 25.26
C MET A 449 16.30 1.01 25.49
N VAL A 450 17.12 0.92 24.45
CA VAL A 450 18.56 1.19 24.56
C VAL A 450 18.93 2.31 23.60
N MET A 451 19.62 3.34 24.08
CA MET A 451 20.15 4.44 23.28
C MET A 451 21.67 4.46 23.44
N SER A 452 22.41 4.63 22.33
CA SER A 452 23.87 4.80 22.34
C SER A 452 24.23 5.87 21.31
N GLN A 453 25.36 6.56 21.52
CA GLN A 453 25.91 7.53 20.57
C GLN A 453 26.84 6.85 19.55
N ARG A 454 27.35 5.66 19.85
CA ARG A 454 28.34 4.93 19.04
C ARG A 454 27.82 3.62 18.42
N TRP A 455 26.68 3.11 18.89
CA TRP A 455 26.07 1.83 18.48
C TRP A 455 24.62 2.02 18.02
N VAL A 456 24.06 1.02 17.33
CA VAL A 456 22.67 1.08 16.85
C VAL A 456 21.71 0.92 18.04
N GLY A 457 21.10 2.03 18.46
CA GLY A 457 20.12 2.04 19.55
C GLY A 457 18.82 1.31 19.23
N ILE A 458 18.31 0.55 20.22
CA ILE A 458 17.01 -0.13 20.17
C ILE A 458 15.93 0.81 20.70
N GLU A 459 15.51 1.76 19.85
CA GLU A 459 14.55 2.81 20.23
C GLU A 459 13.10 2.49 19.81
N ARG A 460 12.88 1.74 18.72
CA ARG A 460 11.53 1.43 18.19
C ARG A 460 10.81 0.38 19.02
N SER A 461 9.55 0.59 19.36
CA SER A 461 8.75 -0.29 20.24
C SER A 461 8.59 -1.75 19.76
N SER A 462 8.67 -2.00 18.45
CA SER A 462 8.68 -3.34 17.86
C SER A 462 9.94 -4.13 18.22
N ASP A 463 11.07 -3.43 18.30
CA ASP A 463 12.42 -4.00 18.30
C ASP A 463 12.96 -4.14 19.75
N ARG A 464 12.28 -3.52 20.73
CA ARG A 464 12.62 -3.55 22.17
C ARG A 464 12.51 -4.96 22.77
N PRO A 465 13.58 -5.52 23.36
CA PRO A 465 13.50 -6.73 24.18
C PRO A 465 12.43 -6.58 25.25
N ARG A 466 11.61 -7.62 25.43
CA ARG A 466 10.61 -7.68 26.50
C ARG A 466 11.10 -8.59 27.63
N VAL A 467 10.77 -8.19 28.85
CA VAL A 467 10.95 -8.98 30.08
C VAL A 467 9.64 -8.94 30.84
N ASP A 468 9.21 -10.08 31.37
CA ASP A 468 8.08 -10.14 32.30
C ASP A 468 8.62 -10.16 33.72
N LEU A 469 8.15 -9.25 34.57
CA LEU A 469 8.62 -9.12 35.96
C LEU A 469 7.53 -9.64 36.90
N ALA A 470 7.65 -10.92 37.26
CA ALA A 470 6.88 -11.53 38.32
C ALA A 470 7.41 -11.10 39.71
N ALA A 471 6.60 -11.27 40.75
CA ALA A 471 7.07 -11.05 42.12
C ALA A 471 8.19 -12.04 42.47
N ASP A 472 9.17 -11.57 43.24
CA ASP A 472 10.29 -12.33 43.79
C ASP A 472 11.33 -12.91 42.80
N GLU A 473 11.23 -12.65 41.49
CA GLU A 473 12.26 -13.03 40.50
C GLU A 473 13.24 -11.89 40.16
N ARG A 474 14.54 -12.20 40.26
CA ARG A 474 15.63 -11.39 39.68
C ARG A 474 15.81 -11.75 38.21
N GLN A 475 15.44 -10.87 37.31
CA GLN A 475 15.58 -11.10 35.87
C GLN A 475 16.93 -10.55 35.35
N VAL A 476 17.61 -11.34 34.52
CA VAL A 476 18.88 -10.97 33.86
C VAL A 476 18.67 -10.97 32.35
N LYS A 477 18.88 -9.82 31.69
CA LYS A 477 18.70 -9.69 30.24
C LYS A 477 19.91 -9.05 29.56
N ASN A 478 20.78 -9.88 28.99
CA ASN A 478 21.88 -9.40 28.17
C ASN A 478 21.38 -8.93 26.80
N ILE A 479 22.03 -7.90 26.25
CA ILE A 479 21.67 -7.25 24.99
C ILE A 479 22.95 -7.11 24.14
N ARG A 480 22.87 -7.45 22.86
CA ARG A 480 23.96 -7.26 21.89
C ARG A 480 23.53 -6.16 20.92
N LEU A 481 24.36 -5.12 20.74
CA LEU A 481 24.09 -4.04 19.79
C LEU A 481 24.83 -4.27 18.47
N GLU A 482 24.25 -3.77 17.37
CA GLU A 482 24.91 -3.76 16.06
C GLU A 482 25.89 -2.58 15.95
N ARG A 483 26.98 -2.77 15.17
CA ARG A 483 27.90 -1.68 14.75
C ARG A 483 27.10 -0.57 14.03
N ALA A 484 27.39 0.68 14.37
CA ALA A 484 26.75 1.86 13.77
C ALA A 484 27.77 2.74 13.04
N CYS A 485 27.36 3.30 11.90
CA CYS A 485 28.08 4.38 11.26
C CYS A 485 28.07 5.60 12.20
N GLN A 486 29.22 6.22 12.46
CA GLN A 486 29.30 7.36 13.36
C GLN A 486 29.23 8.68 12.57
N LEU A 487 28.12 9.40 12.70
CA LEU A 487 27.98 10.75 12.17
C LEU A 487 28.34 11.77 13.26
N ARG A 488 29.45 12.48 13.09
CA ARG A 488 29.87 13.60 13.92
C ARG A 488 29.40 14.91 13.30
N ILE A 489 28.62 15.67 14.05
CA ILE A 489 28.10 16.98 13.62
C ILE A 489 28.72 18.05 14.50
N GLN A 490 29.23 19.11 13.87
CA GLN A 490 29.65 20.34 14.53
C GLN A 490 28.74 21.48 14.07
N THR A 491 27.97 22.06 15.00
CA THR A 491 27.14 23.25 14.76
C THR A 491 27.92 24.51 15.08
N VAL A 492 27.95 25.44 14.13
CA VAL A 492 28.52 26.80 14.30
C VAL A 492 27.56 27.87 13.81
N ASP A 493 27.76 29.12 14.22
CA ASP A 493 27.14 30.29 13.62
C ASP A 493 27.84 30.70 12.30
N GLU A 494 27.34 31.75 11.65
CA GLU A 494 27.89 32.28 10.39
C GLU A 494 29.31 32.84 10.55
N GLN A 495 29.68 33.27 11.76
CA GLN A 495 31.01 33.74 12.16
C GLN A 495 31.95 32.56 12.52
N GLY A 496 31.45 31.33 12.54
CA GLY A 496 32.20 30.11 12.76
C GLY A 496 32.39 29.70 14.22
N LYS A 497 31.76 30.39 15.18
CA LYS A 497 31.79 30.08 16.61
C LYS A 497 30.81 28.94 16.94
N PRO A 498 31.13 28.04 17.88
CA PRO A 498 30.25 26.90 18.19
C PRO A 498 28.88 27.29 18.75
N VAL A 499 27.84 26.55 18.33
CA VAL A 499 26.47 26.67 18.85
C VAL A 499 26.14 25.43 19.71
N PRO A 500 26.20 25.56 21.05
CA PRO A 500 25.88 24.47 21.98
C PRO A 500 24.36 24.30 22.16
N GLY A 501 23.92 23.12 22.64
CA GLY A 501 22.52 22.87 23.00
C GLY A 501 21.55 22.69 21.81
N ALA A 502 22.03 22.72 20.57
CA ALA A 502 21.19 22.50 19.38
C ALA A 502 20.69 21.04 19.33
N PHE A 503 19.39 20.85 19.18
CA PHE A 503 18.76 19.53 19.09
C PHE A 503 18.89 18.95 17.68
N VAL A 504 19.49 17.76 17.59
CA VAL A 504 19.65 17.03 16.34
C VAL A 504 18.69 15.84 16.28
N TYR A 505 17.83 15.86 15.28
CA TYR A 505 16.82 14.85 14.94
C TYR A 505 17.34 14.01 13.77
N ARG A 506 16.96 12.72 13.72
CA ARG A 506 17.38 11.79 12.67
C ARG A 506 16.23 10.90 12.23
N LYS A 507 16.12 10.64 10.92
CA LYS A 507 15.10 9.78 10.30
C LYS A 507 15.70 9.12 9.05
N LEU A 508 15.50 7.81 8.88
CA LEU A 508 15.81 7.14 7.61
C LEU A 508 14.65 7.42 6.64
N MET A 509 14.93 7.85 5.40
CA MET A 509 13.89 8.27 4.46
C MET A 509 12.90 7.14 4.08
N THR A 510 13.29 5.88 4.21
CA THR A 510 12.40 4.72 4.00
C THR A 510 11.54 4.37 5.22
N ASP A 511 11.71 5.01 6.38
CA ASP A 511 10.84 4.80 7.54
C ASP A 511 9.51 5.56 7.39
N THR A 512 8.63 4.96 6.58
CA THR A 512 7.26 5.42 6.32
C THR A 512 6.32 5.24 7.52
N ARG A 513 6.77 4.62 8.62
CA ARG A 513 5.98 4.47 9.86
C ARG A 513 6.08 5.69 10.78
N GLY A 514 6.79 6.75 10.35
CA GLY A 514 6.92 8.01 11.10
C GLY A 514 7.77 7.89 12.36
N PHE A 515 8.45 6.76 12.56
CA PHE A 515 9.32 6.56 13.70
C PHE A 515 10.55 7.46 13.57
N THR A 516 10.77 8.29 14.59
CA THR A 516 11.99 9.08 14.73
C THR A 516 12.60 8.83 16.09
N PRO A 517 13.86 8.35 16.15
CA PRO A 517 14.66 8.34 17.36
C PRO A 517 14.62 9.65 18.13
N ARG A 518 14.84 9.58 19.44
CA ARG A 518 14.88 10.75 20.32
C ARG A 518 16.02 11.68 19.89
N ALA A 519 15.74 12.99 19.86
CA ALA A 519 16.73 14.00 19.53
C ALA A 519 17.84 14.07 20.59
N VAL A 520 19.05 14.40 20.12
CA VAL A 520 20.26 14.55 20.95
C VAL A 520 20.75 15.99 20.83
N SER A 521 21.11 16.63 21.95
CA SER A 521 21.62 18.00 21.97
C SER A 521 23.13 18.05 21.75
N THR A 522 23.64 19.11 21.09
CA THR A 522 25.09 19.37 21.01
C THR A 522 25.69 19.77 22.36
N ASP A 523 26.97 19.43 22.55
CA ASP A 523 27.75 19.76 23.73
C ASP A 523 28.20 21.24 23.76
N GLN A 524 28.97 21.64 24.78
CA GLN A 524 29.50 23.00 24.92
C GLN A 524 30.43 23.44 23.77
N SER A 525 31.00 22.49 23.02
CA SER A 525 31.83 22.73 21.83
C SER A 525 31.04 22.72 20.52
N GLY A 526 29.71 22.67 20.60
CA GLY A 526 28.80 22.56 19.46
C GLY A 526 28.88 21.21 18.75
N GLN A 527 29.37 20.15 19.41
CA GLN A 527 29.55 18.83 18.79
C GLN A 527 28.53 17.81 19.29
N VAL A 528 28.19 16.85 18.41
CA VAL A 528 27.42 15.65 18.76
C VAL A 528 27.85 14.48 17.88
N THR A 529 27.87 13.26 18.43
CA THR A 529 28.06 12.02 17.67
C THR A 529 26.76 11.22 17.67
N LEU A 530 26.36 10.73 16.49
CA LEU A 530 25.16 9.93 16.29
C LEU A 530 25.53 8.54 15.74
N GLY A 531 25.05 7.49 16.41
CA GLY A 531 25.05 6.14 15.88
C GLY A 531 23.89 5.97 14.89
N LEU A 532 24.22 5.75 13.61
CA LEU A 532 23.27 5.48 12.55
C LEU A 532 23.39 4.02 12.09
N LYS A 533 22.24 3.36 11.82
CA LYS A 533 22.27 2.01 11.24
C LYS A 533 22.77 2.09 9.80
N PRO A 534 23.71 1.23 9.36
CA PRO A 534 24.16 1.19 7.98
C PRO A 534 22.97 1.03 7.01
N SER A 535 22.90 1.88 5.99
CA SER A 535 21.85 1.86 4.99
C SER A 535 22.29 2.48 3.66
N ARG A 536 21.92 1.83 2.56
CA ARG A 536 22.04 2.38 1.20
C ARG A 536 21.06 3.54 0.94
N GLU A 537 20.14 3.78 1.85
CA GLU A 537 19.12 4.83 1.77
C GLU A 537 19.54 6.06 2.59
N LYS A 538 19.06 7.24 2.19
CA LYS A 538 19.47 8.49 2.84
C LYS A 538 18.78 8.67 4.19
N TYR A 539 19.55 9.18 5.15
CA TYR A 539 19.06 9.81 6.37
C TYR A 539 18.76 11.29 6.12
N LEU A 540 17.63 11.74 6.64
CA LEU A 540 17.33 13.13 6.90
C LEU A 540 17.73 13.45 8.36
N ILE A 541 18.64 14.39 8.50
CA ILE A 541 19.07 14.97 9.77
C ILE A 541 18.51 16.39 9.85
N GLY A 542 17.84 16.73 10.96
CA GLY A 542 17.27 18.05 11.20
C GLY A 542 17.89 18.65 12.45
N ILE A 543 18.24 19.93 12.41
CA ILE A 543 18.91 20.65 13.49
C ILE A 543 18.00 21.80 13.91
N ALA A 544 17.72 21.88 15.20
CA ALA A 544 16.95 22.96 15.80
C ALA A 544 17.69 23.60 16.97
N SER A 545 17.91 24.91 16.88
CA SER A 545 18.40 25.72 18.00
C SER A 545 17.29 26.66 18.48
N PRO A 546 17.27 27.09 19.76
CA PRO A 546 16.40 28.17 20.20
C PRO A 546 16.69 29.50 19.49
N ASP A 547 17.98 29.74 19.18
CA ASP A 547 18.52 31.04 18.77
C ASP A 547 18.87 31.13 17.26
N TYR A 548 18.59 30.08 16.48
CA TYR A 548 18.92 30.00 15.05
C TYR A 548 17.87 29.23 14.26
N ALA A 549 17.84 29.45 12.96
CA ALA A 549 16.89 28.84 12.03
C ALA A 549 17.07 27.32 11.91
N LEU A 550 15.96 26.65 11.61
CA LEU A 550 15.90 25.20 11.42
C LEU A 550 16.69 24.79 10.16
N GLU A 551 17.69 23.94 10.33
CA GLU A 551 18.57 23.48 9.25
C GLU A 551 18.48 21.96 9.02
N LYS A 552 18.93 21.52 7.84
CA LYS A 552 18.93 20.09 7.48
C LYS A 552 20.21 19.61 6.81
N LEU A 553 20.49 18.33 7.00
CA LEU A 553 21.52 17.58 6.30
C LEU A 553 20.91 16.29 5.74
N MET A 554 21.11 16.03 4.45
CA MET A 554 20.82 14.75 3.81
C MET A 554 22.11 13.97 3.65
N ILE A 555 22.18 12.73 4.15
CA ILE A 555 23.41 11.93 4.15
C ILE A 555 23.08 10.44 3.93
N GLN A 556 23.94 9.74 3.20
CA GLN A 556 23.93 8.27 3.09
C GLN A 556 25.10 7.74 3.91
N VAL A 557 24.89 6.66 4.65
CA VAL A 557 25.91 5.98 5.47
C VAL A 557 25.66 4.48 5.40
N ASP A 558 26.41 3.78 4.56
CA ASP A 558 26.28 2.34 4.28
C ASP A 558 27.43 1.49 4.83
N ASP A 559 28.53 2.10 5.23
CA ASP A 559 29.70 1.45 5.83
C ASP A 559 29.73 1.64 7.36
N PRO A 560 29.59 0.56 8.18
CA PRO A 560 29.59 0.65 9.64
C PRO A 560 30.91 1.16 10.25
N ASP A 561 32.04 1.00 9.57
CA ASP A 561 33.35 1.45 10.08
C ASP A 561 33.65 2.92 9.71
N GLN A 562 32.76 3.54 8.92
CA GLN A 562 32.90 4.93 8.49
C GLN A 562 32.53 5.94 9.60
N ILE A 563 33.47 6.81 9.94
CA ILE A 563 33.24 8.00 10.76
C ILE A 563 33.09 9.20 9.81
N VAL A 564 31.87 9.71 9.67
CA VAL A 564 31.60 10.89 8.82
C VAL A 564 31.47 12.14 9.68
N THR A 565 32.34 13.13 9.43
CA THR A 565 32.26 14.44 10.08
C THR A 565 31.59 15.47 9.16
N ARG A 566 30.67 16.28 9.70
CA ARG A 566 30.00 17.37 9.00
C ARG A 566 29.92 18.62 9.88
N LYS A 567 30.42 19.74 9.36
CA LYS A 567 30.22 21.07 9.94
C LYS A 567 28.93 21.66 9.35
N ILE A 568 28.05 22.16 10.19
CA ILE A 568 26.77 22.76 9.83
C ILE A 568 26.76 24.19 10.34
N VAL A 569 26.55 25.14 9.43
CA VAL A 569 26.38 26.56 9.75
C VAL A 569 24.90 26.81 10.01
N LEU A 570 24.58 27.29 11.20
CA LEU A 570 23.26 27.73 11.61
C LEU A 570 23.15 29.23 11.37
N ARG A 571 22.02 29.65 10.82
CA ARG A 571 21.77 31.03 10.39
C ARG A 571 20.76 31.68 11.32
N GLU A 572 20.93 32.94 11.68
CA GLU A 572 19.98 33.63 12.57
C GLU A 572 18.59 33.74 11.92
N GLY A 573 18.54 33.97 10.61
CA GLY A 573 17.28 34.16 9.87
C GLY A 573 16.64 35.52 10.14
N GLU A 574 15.39 35.65 9.73
CA GLU A 574 14.58 36.87 9.87
C GLU A 574 13.39 36.63 10.79
N ALA A 575 13.00 37.68 11.53
CA ALA A 575 11.83 37.65 12.39
C ALA A 575 10.54 37.86 11.57
N VAL A 576 9.56 36.97 11.76
CA VAL A 576 8.23 37.08 11.14
C VAL A 576 7.16 37.22 12.22
N ASP A 577 6.53 38.39 12.26
CA ASP A 577 5.43 38.70 13.17
C ASP A 577 4.07 38.27 12.62
N GLY A 578 3.17 37.95 13.55
CA GLY A 578 1.77 37.69 13.23
C GLY A 578 0.84 37.84 14.42
N LYS A 579 -0.45 37.68 14.13
CA LYS A 579 -1.55 37.61 15.08
C LYS A 579 -2.33 36.34 14.84
N ILE A 580 -2.90 35.77 15.90
CA ILE A 580 -3.77 34.61 15.81
C ILE A 580 -5.03 34.78 16.66
N VAL A 581 -6.16 34.33 16.12
CA VAL A 581 -7.46 34.28 16.79
C VAL A 581 -8.11 32.90 16.64
N TYR A 582 -8.93 32.52 17.62
CA TYR A 582 -9.84 31.37 17.51
C TYR A 582 -10.94 31.61 16.47
N ALA A 583 -11.68 30.57 16.12
CA ALA A 583 -12.78 30.63 15.16
C ALA A 583 -13.87 31.65 15.55
N ASP A 584 -14.08 31.80 16.87
CA ASP A 584 -15.02 32.71 17.54
C ASP A 584 -14.44 34.10 17.84
N GLY A 585 -13.26 34.44 17.31
CA GLY A 585 -12.61 35.76 17.43
C GLY A 585 -11.91 36.04 18.76
N LYS A 586 -11.99 35.12 19.73
CA LYS A 586 -11.23 35.21 21.00
C LYS A 586 -9.75 34.89 20.79
N ILE A 587 -8.90 35.25 21.75
CA ILE A 587 -7.44 35.14 21.66
C ILE A 587 -6.93 33.83 22.30
N PRO A 588 -6.09 33.03 21.62
CA PRO A 588 -5.44 31.83 22.18
C PRO A 588 -4.21 32.16 23.05
N VAL A 589 -4.42 32.94 24.12
CA VAL A 589 -3.36 33.38 25.03
C VAL A 589 -2.58 32.20 25.62
N GLY A 590 -1.25 32.28 25.61
CA GLY A 590 -0.36 31.33 26.27
C GLY A 590 -0.19 29.97 25.57
N LEU A 591 -0.98 29.68 24.52
CA LEU A 591 -0.74 28.53 23.64
C LEU A 591 0.61 28.67 22.93
N LYS A 592 1.19 27.54 22.52
CA LYS A 592 2.43 27.52 21.75
C LYS A 592 2.14 27.44 20.26
N ILE A 593 2.91 28.17 19.47
CA ILE A 593 2.86 28.17 18.00
C ILE A 593 4.25 27.86 17.43
N ASN A 594 4.28 27.08 16.36
CA ASN A 594 5.48 26.53 15.74
C ASN A 594 5.41 26.73 14.22
N ALA A 595 6.44 27.32 13.63
CA ALA A 595 6.63 27.34 12.18
C ALA A 595 7.68 26.28 11.80
N LEU A 596 7.26 25.23 11.11
CA LEU A 596 8.12 24.12 10.70
C LEU A 596 8.26 24.10 9.17
N PRO A 597 9.47 24.03 8.61
CA PRO A 597 9.64 23.88 7.17
C PRO A 597 8.90 22.66 6.63
N ARG A 598 8.43 22.69 5.37
CA ARG A 598 7.71 21.57 4.72
C ARG A 598 8.53 20.27 4.69
N TRP A 599 9.86 20.35 4.80
CA TRP A 599 10.76 19.20 4.88
C TRP A 599 10.87 18.60 6.30
N TRP A 600 10.30 19.23 7.33
CA TRP A 600 10.33 18.75 8.71
C TRP A 600 9.36 17.58 8.90
N GLU A 601 9.81 16.37 8.57
CA GLU A 601 9.00 15.15 8.66
C GLU A 601 9.26 14.32 9.93
N PHE A 602 9.73 14.95 11.01
CA PHE A 602 9.99 14.28 12.28
C PHE A 602 8.75 14.27 13.17
N SER A 603 8.54 13.21 13.96
CA SER A 603 7.42 13.17 14.92
C SER A 603 7.65 14.03 16.17
N GLY A 604 8.93 14.34 16.45
CA GLY A 604 9.32 15.33 17.44
C GLY A 604 9.37 16.74 16.83
N HIS A 605 8.92 17.73 17.60
CA HIS A 605 8.95 19.14 17.24
C HIS A 605 9.89 19.92 18.19
N PRO A 606 10.51 21.02 17.73
CA PRO A 606 11.14 21.99 18.62
C PRO A 606 10.11 22.64 19.57
N PRO A 607 10.56 23.20 20.71
CA PRO A 607 9.68 23.93 21.63
C PRO A 607 9.10 25.17 20.94
N GLY A 608 7.76 25.26 20.89
CA GLY A 608 7.07 26.37 20.24
C GLY A 608 7.00 27.67 21.06
N TYR A 609 6.86 28.77 20.34
CA TYR A 609 6.80 30.14 20.85
C TYR A 609 5.44 30.43 21.48
N ARG A 610 5.39 31.20 22.58
CA ARG A 610 4.13 31.51 23.26
C ARG A 610 3.38 32.66 22.58
N ILE A 611 2.08 32.50 22.40
CA ILE A 611 1.18 33.56 21.95
C ILE A 611 0.89 34.53 23.10
N SER A 612 1.05 35.82 22.86
CA SER A 612 0.85 36.89 23.85
C SER A 612 -0.63 37.14 24.18
N GLU A 613 -0.88 37.93 25.23
CA GLU A 613 -2.24 38.33 25.66
C GLU A 613 -3.03 39.08 24.58
N THR A 614 -2.35 39.74 23.65
CA THR A 614 -2.97 40.45 22.50
C THR A 614 -3.14 39.57 21.26
N GLY A 615 -2.76 38.28 21.35
CA GLY A 615 -2.81 37.33 20.26
C GLY A 615 -1.64 37.42 19.28
N LYS A 616 -0.67 38.30 19.55
CA LYS A 616 0.55 38.41 18.74
C LYS A 616 1.54 37.29 19.04
N PHE A 617 2.26 36.85 18.02
CA PHE A 617 3.42 35.96 18.10
C PHE A 617 4.50 36.45 17.14
N THR A 618 5.74 36.02 17.39
CA THR A 618 6.91 36.27 16.53
C THR A 618 7.63 34.95 16.31
N PHE A 619 7.97 34.63 15.06
CA PHE A 619 8.93 33.58 14.73
C PHE A 619 10.29 34.24 14.47
N PRO A 620 11.26 34.20 15.41
CA PRO A 620 12.48 34.99 15.32
C PRO A 620 13.48 34.51 14.24
N HIS A 621 13.40 33.23 13.83
CA HIS A 621 14.44 32.57 13.04
C HIS A 621 13.89 31.86 11.79
N ILE A 622 13.26 32.62 10.89
CA ILE A 622 12.74 32.11 9.62
C ILE A 622 13.75 32.35 8.49
N VAL A 623 13.91 31.38 7.59
CA VAL A 623 14.75 31.50 6.39
C VAL A 623 13.91 31.25 5.13
N ALA A 624 14.46 31.56 3.96
CA ALA A 624 13.76 31.37 2.69
C ALA A 624 13.33 29.91 2.48
N GLY A 625 12.01 29.66 2.49
CA GLY A 625 11.45 28.33 2.35
C GLY A 625 9.94 28.27 2.54
N VAL A 626 9.40 27.08 2.29
CA VAL A 626 7.98 26.74 2.52
C VAL A 626 7.82 26.17 3.93
N TYR A 627 6.86 26.68 4.69
CA TYR A 627 6.57 26.29 6.07
C TYR A 627 5.11 25.82 6.25
N ASN A 628 4.91 25.07 7.32
CA ASN A 628 3.64 24.73 7.94
C ASN A 628 3.63 25.35 9.34
N VAL A 629 2.61 26.14 9.66
CA VAL A 629 2.42 26.72 10.99
C VAL A 629 1.41 25.87 11.76
N MET A 630 1.79 25.45 12.96
CA MET A 630 0.96 24.63 13.85
C MET A 630 0.85 25.25 15.24
N VAL A 631 -0.32 25.13 15.86
CA VAL A 631 -0.56 25.52 17.27
C VAL A 631 -0.68 24.26 18.11
N GLU A 632 0.10 24.18 19.18
CA GLU A 632 0.02 23.10 20.17
C GLU A 632 -1.09 23.42 21.18
N ILE A 633 -2.17 22.65 21.14
CA ILE A 633 -3.31 22.78 22.04
C ILE A 633 -3.21 21.69 23.12
N PRO A 634 -3.18 22.04 24.42
CA PRO A 634 -3.16 21.07 25.51
C PRO A 634 -4.27 20.01 25.37
N GLY A 635 -3.92 18.74 25.57
CA GLY A 635 -4.84 17.59 25.45
C GLY A 635 -5.23 17.20 24.02
N VAL A 636 -5.15 18.11 23.05
CA VAL A 636 -5.56 17.91 21.65
C VAL A 636 -4.36 17.70 20.71
N GLY A 637 -3.18 18.23 21.06
CA GLY A 637 -1.95 18.15 20.29
C GLY A 637 -1.78 19.28 19.27
N GLY A 638 -0.82 19.12 18.36
CA GLY A 638 -0.53 20.08 17.30
C GLY A 638 -1.63 20.13 16.23
N LYS A 639 -2.20 21.31 15.99
CA LYS A 639 -3.17 21.56 14.93
C LYS A 639 -2.57 22.49 13.87
N PRO A 640 -2.59 22.12 12.57
CA PRO A 640 -2.16 23.01 11.51
C PRO A 640 -3.11 24.20 11.41
N VAL A 641 -2.54 25.39 11.25
CA VAL A 641 -3.29 26.66 11.04
C VAL A 641 -3.05 27.19 9.63
N LEU A 642 -1.86 26.93 9.08
CA LEU A 642 -1.46 27.38 7.75
C LEU A 642 -0.42 26.38 7.19
N THR A 643 -0.58 25.97 5.94
CA THR A 643 0.21 24.87 5.33
C THR A 643 0.75 25.27 3.96
N GLY A 644 2.00 24.87 3.68
CA GLY A 644 2.60 25.05 2.36
C GLY A 644 2.90 26.49 1.94
N THR A 645 3.17 27.41 2.88
CA THR A 645 3.29 28.85 2.62
C THR A 645 4.74 29.36 2.77
N TYR A 646 5.12 30.37 2.00
CA TYR A 646 6.36 31.14 2.22
C TYR A 646 6.11 32.24 3.26
N LEU A 647 6.89 32.26 4.35
CA LEU A 647 6.67 33.20 5.47
C LEU A 647 7.48 34.51 5.37
N LEU A 648 8.58 34.53 4.61
CA LEU A 648 9.35 35.75 4.34
C LEU A 648 8.68 36.59 3.24
N ASN A 649 9.04 37.88 3.18
CA ASN A 649 8.55 38.86 2.20
C ASN A 649 7.03 39.07 2.19
N GLN A 650 6.39 38.96 3.36
CA GLN A 650 4.97 39.32 3.53
C GLN A 650 4.82 40.83 3.68
N GLU A 651 3.96 41.47 2.89
CA GLU A 651 3.70 42.92 2.95
C GLU A 651 2.95 43.34 4.24
N GLN A 652 2.32 42.38 4.92
CA GLN A 652 1.60 42.58 6.18
C GLN A 652 1.94 41.47 7.18
N PRO A 653 1.85 41.71 8.50
CA PRO A 653 1.98 40.66 9.51
C PRO A 653 0.98 39.51 9.26
N LEU A 654 1.39 38.28 9.56
CA LEU A 654 0.55 37.09 9.35
C LEU A 654 -0.72 37.16 10.21
N ASP A 655 -1.91 37.28 9.61
CA ASP A 655 -3.18 37.13 10.33
C ASP A 655 -3.70 35.69 10.21
N LEU A 656 -3.68 34.96 11.32
CA LEU A 656 -3.98 33.53 11.38
C LEU A 656 -5.30 33.27 12.10
N LYS A 657 -6.12 32.37 11.53
CA LYS A 657 -7.36 31.91 12.17
C LYS A 657 -7.27 30.43 12.53
N LEU A 658 -7.24 30.14 13.82
CA LEU A 658 -7.35 28.78 14.33
C LEU A 658 -8.80 28.32 14.16
N ASN A 659 -9.03 27.32 13.30
CA ASN A 659 -10.37 26.80 12.96
C ASN A 659 -10.99 25.90 14.06
N ILE A 660 -10.86 26.34 15.32
CA ILE A 660 -11.40 25.74 16.53
C ILE A 660 -11.90 26.93 17.39
N PRO A 661 -13.08 26.88 18.04
CA PRO A 661 -13.52 27.92 18.96
C PRO A 661 -12.70 27.91 20.24
N SER A 662 -12.73 29.02 20.99
CA SER A 662 -12.02 29.11 22.26
C SER A 662 -12.56 28.12 23.32
N PRO A 663 -11.73 27.67 24.29
CA PRO A 663 -12.20 26.88 25.43
C PRO A 663 -13.34 27.54 26.21
N ALA A 664 -13.36 28.87 26.30
CA ALA A 664 -14.43 29.64 26.96
C ALA A 664 -15.77 29.67 26.16
N SER A 665 -15.81 29.10 24.96
CA SER A 665 -17.03 28.88 24.18
C SER A 665 -17.38 27.38 24.07
N MET A 666 -16.54 26.51 24.63
CA MET A 666 -16.85 25.10 24.80
C MET A 666 -17.81 24.91 25.97
N VAL A 667 -18.47 23.76 25.98
CA VAL A 667 -19.46 23.33 26.96
C VAL A 667 -19.15 21.92 27.43
N THR A 668 -19.70 21.56 28.59
CA THR A 668 -19.75 20.18 29.06
C THR A 668 -21.00 19.48 28.50
N LEU A 669 -20.91 18.17 28.30
CA LEU A 669 -22.06 17.27 28.28
C LEU A 669 -21.89 16.19 29.34
N SER A 670 -22.85 16.07 30.25
CA SER A 670 -22.76 15.20 31.43
C SER A 670 -24.00 14.32 31.61
N GLY A 671 -23.83 13.17 32.26
CA GLY A 671 -24.92 12.23 32.43
C GLY A 671 -24.62 11.05 33.34
N LYS A 672 -25.63 10.19 33.51
CA LYS A 672 -25.60 8.98 34.33
C LYS A 672 -25.74 7.74 33.46
N ILE A 673 -25.16 6.64 33.95
CA ILE A 673 -25.15 5.33 33.31
C ILE A 673 -25.95 4.38 34.18
N SER A 674 -27.02 3.84 33.62
CA SER A 674 -27.83 2.79 34.23
C SER A 674 -27.40 1.44 33.68
N TYR A 675 -26.84 0.59 34.54
CA TYR A 675 -26.37 -0.74 34.15
C TYR A 675 -27.48 -1.79 34.25
N THR A 676 -27.59 -2.66 33.25
CA THR A 676 -28.49 -3.82 33.26
C THR A 676 -27.70 -5.11 33.03
N GLY A 677 -27.75 -6.07 33.95
CA GLY A 677 -27.00 -7.33 33.89
C GLY A 677 -26.05 -7.51 35.08
N ASP A 678 -25.26 -8.60 35.06
CA ASP A 678 -24.32 -8.92 36.13
C ASP A 678 -22.98 -8.18 35.95
N LEU A 679 -22.85 -7.04 36.65
CA LEU A 679 -21.65 -6.21 36.65
C LEU A 679 -20.37 -6.96 37.06
N LYS A 680 -20.45 -8.08 37.80
CA LYS A 680 -19.26 -8.86 38.17
C LYS A 680 -18.59 -9.54 36.97
N LYS A 681 -19.28 -9.66 35.83
CA LYS A 681 -18.77 -10.27 34.60
C LYS A 681 -17.97 -9.32 33.71
N ALA A 682 -18.01 -8.02 33.98
CA ALA A 682 -17.25 -7.02 33.23
C ALA A 682 -16.14 -6.42 34.10
N SER A 683 -14.94 -6.40 33.55
CA SER A 683 -13.70 -6.09 34.27
C SER A 683 -12.83 -5.04 33.59
N ARG A 684 -13.16 -4.70 32.33
CA ARG A 684 -12.42 -3.73 31.52
C ARG A 684 -13.19 -2.40 31.45
N PRO A 685 -12.51 -1.24 31.49
CA PRO A 685 -13.15 0.02 31.18
C PRO A 685 -13.64 0.04 29.72
N PHE A 686 -14.61 0.90 29.45
CA PHE A 686 -15.14 1.13 28.10
C PHE A 686 -15.06 2.61 27.71
N LEU A 687 -15.05 2.87 26.40
CA LEU A 687 -14.96 4.23 25.87
C LEU A 687 -16.32 4.67 25.35
N LEU A 688 -16.91 5.70 25.94
CA LEU A 688 -17.99 6.46 25.32
C LEU A 688 -17.40 7.47 24.34
N ILE A 689 -18.05 7.65 23.19
CA ILE A 689 -17.60 8.56 22.13
C ILE A 689 -18.79 9.41 21.69
N ALA A 690 -18.65 10.74 21.73
CA ALA A 690 -19.63 11.67 21.19
C ALA A 690 -19.12 12.22 19.84
N TYR A 691 -19.77 11.84 18.74
CA TYR A 691 -19.49 12.36 17.39
C TYR A 691 -20.40 13.54 17.09
N SER A 692 -19.85 14.70 16.72
CA SER A 692 -20.68 15.81 16.23
C SER A 692 -21.29 15.46 14.87
N THR A 693 -22.60 15.68 14.71
CA THR A 693 -23.32 15.41 13.44
C THR A 693 -22.86 16.32 12.31
N ASP A 694 -22.27 17.46 12.65
CA ASP A 694 -21.91 18.52 11.71
C ASP A 694 -20.45 18.37 11.23
N GLY A 695 -19.78 17.29 11.69
CA GLY A 695 -18.43 16.90 11.33
C GLY A 695 -17.34 17.49 12.24
N TYR A 696 -16.15 16.89 12.15
CA TYR A 696 -14.86 17.40 12.66
C TYR A 696 -14.65 17.46 14.19
N ASN A 697 -15.67 17.22 15.03
CA ASN A 697 -15.51 17.14 16.49
C ASN A 697 -15.88 15.77 17.04
N GLU A 698 -14.95 15.17 17.79
CA GLU A 698 -15.15 13.95 18.58
C GLU A 698 -14.71 14.22 20.01
N ALA A 699 -15.47 13.69 20.98
CA ALA A 699 -15.09 13.70 22.39
C ALA A 699 -15.16 12.29 22.97
N TYR A 700 -14.27 12.00 23.91
CA TYR A 700 -14.11 10.67 24.49
C TYR A 700 -14.26 10.73 26.01
N ALA A 701 -14.92 9.74 26.59
CA ALA A 701 -14.98 9.54 28.03
C ALA A 701 -14.72 8.06 28.34
N GLU A 702 -13.60 7.77 29.02
CA GLU A 702 -13.30 6.43 29.50
C GLU A 702 -14.05 6.19 30.82
N ILE A 703 -14.82 5.11 30.86
CA ILE A 703 -15.70 4.74 31.97
C ILE A 703 -15.14 3.48 32.62
N GLN A 704 -14.83 3.57 33.91
CA GLN A 704 -14.35 2.43 34.70
C GLN A 704 -15.50 1.45 35.02
N PRO A 705 -15.20 0.15 35.24
CA PRO A 705 -16.24 -0.83 35.59
C PRO A 705 -17.08 -0.38 36.79
N GLY A 706 -18.40 -0.29 36.60
CA GLY A 706 -19.34 0.14 37.63
C GLY A 706 -19.45 1.65 37.87
N GLN A 707 -18.67 2.48 37.16
CA GLN A 707 -18.80 3.94 37.22
C GLN A 707 -20.14 4.39 36.62
N THR A 708 -20.96 5.09 37.40
CA THR A 708 -22.34 5.46 37.05
C THR A 708 -22.49 6.86 36.46
N GLU A 709 -21.40 7.62 36.27
CA GLU A 709 -21.44 8.99 35.78
C GLU A 709 -20.37 9.22 34.71
N PHE A 710 -20.70 10.01 33.69
CA PHE A 710 -19.78 10.37 32.60
C PHE A 710 -19.83 11.87 32.30
N LYS A 711 -18.72 12.37 31.75
CA LYS A 711 -18.56 13.75 31.35
C LYS A 711 -17.73 13.82 30.06
N PHE A 712 -18.28 14.46 29.03
CA PHE A 712 -17.53 14.91 27.87
C PHE A 712 -17.24 16.39 28.05
N ASP A 713 -15.97 16.73 28.29
CA ASP A 713 -15.54 18.08 28.59
C ASP A 713 -14.07 18.28 28.20
N PRO A 714 -13.71 19.35 27.47
CA PRO A 714 -14.58 20.37 26.87
C PRO A 714 -15.00 20.02 25.43
N ILE A 715 -16.26 20.29 25.06
CA ILE A 715 -16.81 20.03 23.70
C ILE A 715 -17.46 21.26 23.08
N GLN A 716 -17.64 21.31 21.76
CA GLN A 716 -18.34 22.43 21.11
C GLN A 716 -19.86 22.34 21.33
N ARG A 717 -20.58 23.48 21.32
CA ARG A 717 -22.05 23.46 21.23
C ARG A 717 -22.50 22.91 19.89
N GLY A 718 -23.55 22.09 19.88
CA GLY A 718 -24.04 21.46 18.66
C GLY A 718 -24.67 20.09 18.94
N LYS A 719 -25.07 19.40 17.89
CA LYS A 719 -25.71 18.08 17.97
C LYS A 719 -24.64 16.97 17.90
N TYR A 720 -24.75 16.00 18.79
CA TYR A 720 -23.85 14.86 18.91
C TYR A 720 -24.62 13.55 18.91
N GLN A 721 -24.02 12.52 18.31
CA GLN A 721 -24.44 11.14 18.43
C GLN A 721 -23.45 10.43 19.36
N ILE A 722 -23.95 9.88 20.47
CA ILE A 722 -23.14 9.10 21.41
C ILE A 722 -23.13 7.64 20.97
N SER A 723 -21.93 7.07 20.93
CA SER A 723 -21.68 5.64 20.78
C SER A 723 -20.83 5.12 21.93
N MET A 724 -20.64 3.80 21.96
CA MET A 724 -19.79 3.13 22.93
C MET A 724 -18.91 2.09 22.26
N HIS A 725 -17.63 2.08 22.60
CA HIS A 725 -16.68 1.04 22.22
C HIS A 725 -16.39 0.15 23.43
N SER A 726 -16.91 -1.08 23.40
CA SER A 726 -16.74 -2.07 24.47
C SER A 726 -16.87 -3.51 23.98
N THR A 727 -16.06 -4.43 24.52
CA THR A 727 -16.21 -5.88 24.34
C THR A 727 -17.13 -6.55 25.37
N GLU A 728 -17.49 -5.86 26.45
CA GLU A 728 -18.16 -6.40 27.65
C GLU A 728 -19.46 -5.63 28.01
N TYR A 729 -19.82 -4.63 27.20
CA TYR A 729 -20.97 -3.74 27.40
C TYR A 729 -21.62 -3.40 26.05
N GLU A 730 -22.95 -3.21 26.02
CA GLU A 730 -23.73 -2.75 24.86
C GLU A 730 -24.62 -1.55 25.24
N LEU A 731 -24.61 -0.48 24.45
CA LEU A 731 -25.41 0.73 24.69
C LEU A 731 -26.76 0.59 23.98
N LYS A 732 -27.88 0.64 24.72
CA LYS A 732 -29.22 0.46 24.15
C LYS A 732 -29.89 1.78 23.78
N GLY A 733 -30.37 1.87 22.53
CA GLY A 733 -31.12 3.01 22.00
C GLY A 733 -30.28 3.98 21.16
N GLU A 734 -30.95 4.90 20.47
CA GLU A 734 -30.28 6.02 19.79
C GLU A 734 -30.03 7.16 20.78
N HIS A 735 -28.76 7.57 20.93
CA HIS A 735 -28.34 8.60 21.88
C HIS A 735 -27.87 9.85 21.14
N THR A 736 -28.82 10.50 20.44
CA THR A 736 -28.57 11.78 19.80
C THR A 736 -28.99 12.92 20.73
N VAL A 737 -28.05 13.81 21.05
CA VAL A 737 -28.19 14.84 22.09
C VAL A 737 -27.60 16.17 21.61
N PHE A 738 -28.10 17.29 22.14
CA PHE A 738 -27.56 18.62 21.86
C PHE A 738 -26.74 19.11 23.05
N ALA A 739 -25.53 19.62 22.81
CA ALA A 739 -24.65 20.16 23.85
C ALA A 739 -24.84 21.69 24.01
N PRO A 740 -24.93 22.24 25.24
CA PRO A 740 -24.78 21.56 26.54
C PRO A 740 -26.00 20.70 26.89
N ALA A 741 -25.75 19.59 27.58
CA ALA A 741 -26.78 18.80 28.23
C ALA A 741 -26.25 18.22 29.55
N ASP A 742 -27.05 18.32 30.60
CA ASP A 742 -26.78 17.75 31.92
C ASP A 742 -27.89 16.75 32.27
N ASN A 743 -27.53 15.67 32.96
CA ASN A 743 -28.40 14.54 33.30
C ASN A 743 -28.85 13.63 32.12
N LEU A 744 -28.03 13.48 31.07
CA LEU A 744 -28.31 12.46 30.05
C LEU A 744 -28.28 11.05 30.66
N GLN A 745 -29.28 10.22 30.36
CA GLN A 745 -29.39 8.85 30.88
C GLN A 745 -29.00 7.82 29.81
N LEU A 746 -27.87 7.13 30.00
CA LEU A 746 -27.39 6.07 29.12
C LEU A 746 -27.71 4.69 29.72
N ASN A 747 -28.45 3.87 28.98
CA ASN A 747 -28.77 2.50 29.38
C ASN A 747 -27.73 1.53 28.80
N VAL A 748 -26.83 1.04 29.66
CA VAL A 748 -25.74 0.14 29.28
C VAL A 748 -26.05 -1.28 29.78
N VAL A 749 -26.11 -2.23 28.86
CA VAL A 749 -26.29 -3.65 29.17
C VAL A 749 -24.92 -4.29 29.32
N VAL A 750 -24.70 -5.03 30.41
CA VAL A 750 -23.49 -5.85 30.59
C VAL A 750 -23.63 -7.10 29.74
N THR A 751 -22.92 -7.13 28.61
CA THR A 751 -22.86 -8.29 27.73
C THR A 751 -21.67 -9.13 28.13
N GLY A 752 -21.91 -10.29 28.74
CA GLY A 752 -20.85 -11.28 28.94
C GLY A 752 -20.21 -11.62 27.59
N LYS A 753 -18.90 -11.86 27.57
CA LYS A 753 -18.20 -12.22 26.33
C LYS A 753 -18.93 -13.40 25.66
N PRO A 754 -19.34 -13.29 24.39
CA PRO A 754 -19.92 -14.42 23.70
C PRO A 754 -18.94 -15.60 23.78
N GLN A 755 -19.44 -16.78 24.13
CA GLN A 755 -18.65 -18.01 24.20
C GLN A 755 -19.05 -18.91 23.03
N ILE A 756 -18.04 -19.55 22.43
CA ILE A 756 -18.23 -20.65 21.49
C ILE A 756 -17.82 -21.92 22.22
N SER A 757 -18.79 -22.80 22.44
CA SER A 757 -18.59 -24.12 23.03
C SER A 757 -18.57 -25.20 21.95
N GLY A 758 -17.99 -26.35 22.25
CA GLY A 758 -17.98 -27.49 21.33
C GLY A 758 -17.29 -28.73 21.87
N THR A 759 -17.18 -29.75 21.02
CA THR A 759 -16.53 -31.03 21.31
C THR A 759 -15.52 -31.38 20.23
N VAL A 760 -14.34 -31.85 20.64
CA VAL A 760 -13.26 -32.36 19.79
C VAL A 760 -13.26 -33.88 19.82
N LEU A 761 -13.31 -34.49 18.63
CA LEU A 761 -13.34 -35.95 18.45
C LEU A 761 -12.20 -36.39 17.51
N ALA A 762 -11.71 -37.62 17.68
CA ALA A 762 -10.81 -38.26 16.73
C ALA A 762 -11.61 -38.78 15.51
N ASP A 763 -11.15 -38.50 14.30
CA ASP A 763 -11.87 -38.81 13.05
C ASP A 763 -12.02 -40.33 12.78
N ASP A 764 -11.06 -41.14 13.24
CA ASP A 764 -11.00 -42.59 13.01
C ASP A 764 -11.85 -43.42 13.99
N THR A 765 -11.98 -42.95 15.23
CA THR A 765 -12.63 -43.66 16.34
C THR A 765 -13.89 -42.96 16.84
N ASN A 766 -14.12 -41.71 16.42
CA ASN A 766 -15.18 -40.82 16.89
C ASN A 766 -15.23 -40.64 18.42
N GLN A 767 -14.10 -40.91 19.11
CA GLN A 767 -13.96 -40.76 20.56
C GLN A 767 -13.49 -39.35 20.93
N PRO A 768 -13.90 -38.82 22.10
CA PRO A 768 -13.46 -37.51 22.56
C PRO A 768 -11.96 -37.49 22.86
N ILE A 769 -11.27 -36.47 22.36
CA ILE A 769 -9.84 -36.25 22.65
C ILE A 769 -9.75 -35.54 24.00
N SER A 770 -9.13 -36.16 24.99
CA SER A 770 -9.09 -35.66 26.38
C SER A 770 -8.30 -34.36 26.55
N THR A 771 -7.23 -34.22 25.76
CA THR A 771 -6.15 -33.27 26.01
C THR A 771 -5.74 -32.60 24.70
N PHE A 772 -6.09 -31.32 24.54
CA PHE A 772 -5.87 -30.56 23.30
C PHE A 772 -5.75 -29.05 23.58
N GLN A 773 -5.24 -28.31 22.61
CA GLN A 773 -5.22 -26.85 22.61
C GLN A 773 -6.29 -26.32 21.67
N VAL A 774 -6.97 -25.24 22.08
CA VAL A 774 -8.01 -24.58 21.30
C VAL A 774 -7.82 -23.07 21.28
N ARG A 775 -8.25 -22.38 20.22
CA ARG A 775 -8.38 -20.92 20.20
C ARG A 775 -9.43 -20.44 19.21
N ALA A 776 -9.88 -19.20 19.36
CA ALA A 776 -10.72 -18.52 18.38
C ALA A 776 -9.89 -17.61 17.45
N ILE A 777 -10.21 -17.65 16.17
CA ILE A 777 -9.70 -16.77 15.12
C ILE A 777 -10.88 -15.98 14.57
N LYS A 778 -10.79 -14.65 14.58
CA LYS A 778 -11.83 -13.79 14.03
C LYS A 778 -11.63 -13.56 12.53
N LEU A 779 -12.68 -13.76 11.76
CA LEU A 779 -12.71 -13.51 10.31
C LEU A 779 -13.36 -12.15 9.97
N GLU A 780 -14.46 -11.82 10.66
CA GLU A 780 -15.24 -10.60 10.39
C GLU A 780 -15.84 -10.05 11.69
N THR A 781 -15.95 -8.71 11.82
CA THR A 781 -16.72 -8.04 12.86
C THR A 781 -18.11 -7.72 12.31
N LEU A 782 -19.17 -8.22 12.95
CA LEU A 782 -20.56 -8.08 12.44
C LEU A 782 -21.17 -6.72 12.79
N ARG A 783 -20.93 -6.21 14.01
CA ARG A 783 -21.31 -4.87 14.48
C ARG A 783 -20.40 -4.40 15.61
N GLY A 784 -20.39 -3.09 15.86
CA GLY A 784 -19.50 -2.45 16.84
C GLY A 784 -18.13 -2.06 16.26
N PRO A 785 -17.22 -1.52 17.09
CA PRO A 785 -15.84 -1.25 16.67
C PRO A 785 -15.12 -2.54 16.28
N ASN A 786 -14.00 -2.42 15.56
CA ASN A 786 -13.23 -3.59 15.13
C ASN A 786 -12.52 -4.27 16.30
N PHE A 787 -13.23 -5.17 16.99
CA PHE A 787 -12.69 -5.89 18.14
C PHE A 787 -11.61 -6.87 17.71
N VAL A 788 -10.39 -6.65 18.19
CA VAL A 788 -9.26 -7.58 18.01
C VAL A 788 -9.49 -8.81 18.88
N GLN A 789 -9.48 -10.00 18.28
CA GLN A 789 -9.53 -11.27 19.00
C GLN A 789 -8.14 -11.62 19.53
N GLU A 790 -8.06 -12.04 20.79
CA GLU A 790 -6.83 -12.61 21.35
C GLU A 790 -6.66 -14.03 20.77
N THR A 791 -5.54 -14.28 20.06
CA THR A 791 -5.25 -15.53 19.34
C THR A 791 -4.36 -16.49 20.14
N ARG A 792 -4.35 -16.36 21.47
CA ARG A 792 -3.60 -17.24 22.38
C ARG A 792 -4.25 -18.63 22.40
N TRP A 793 -3.43 -19.68 22.44
CA TRP A 793 -3.89 -21.03 22.72
C TRP A 793 -4.38 -21.17 24.16
N GLN A 794 -5.49 -21.88 24.34
CA GLN A 794 -6.04 -22.31 25.61
C GLN A 794 -5.89 -23.83 25.69
N ASP A 795 -5.15 -24.32 26.67
CA ASP A 795 -5.04 -25.75 26.96
C ASP A 795 -6.36 -26.26 27.57
N VAL A 796 -6.83 -27.40 27.09
CA VAL A 796 -8.01 -28.10 27.57
C VAL A 796 -7.60 -29.52 27.91
N ASP A 797 -7.62 -29.84 29.21
CA ASP A 797 -7.41 -31.18 29.73
C ASP A 797 -8.67 -31.61 30.48
N GLN A 798 -9.67 -32.02 29.71
CA GLN A 798 -10.97 -32.47 30.21
C GLN A 798 -11.37 -33.70 29.41
N GLY A 799 -11.36 -34.88 30.05
CA GLY A 799 -11.65 -36.18 29.43
C GLY A 799 -13.04 -36.35 28.77
N SER A 800 -13.83 -35.29 28.68
CA SER A 800 -15.08 -35.22 27.92
C SER A 800 -14.91 -34.71 26.48
N GLY A 801 -13.73 -34.23 26.10
CA GLY A 801 -13.45 -33.62 24.78
C GLY A 801 -14.09 -32.26 24.56
N LYS A 802 -14.73 -31.67 25.57
CA LYS A 802 -15.46 -30.40 25.46
C LYS A 802 -14.56 -29.20 25.68
N PHE A 803 -14.86 -28.10 24.97
CA PHE A 803 -14.22 -26.80 25.18
C PHE A 803 -15.22 -25.66 25.24
N GLU A 804 -14.79 -24.55 25.85
CA GLU A 804 -15.42 -23.24 25.74
C GLU A 804 -14.34 -22.18 25.51
N VAL A 805 -14.52 -21.36 24.47
CA VAL A 805 -13.63 -20.25 24.13
C VAL A 805 -14.41 -18.94 24.12
N ALA A 806 -13.92 -17.94 24.87
CA ALA A 806 -14.48 -16.59 24.87
C ALA A 806 -14.03 -15.81 23.62
N VAL A 807 -14.98 -15.14 22.96
CA VAL A 807 -14.74 -14.32 21.77
C VAL A 807 -15.08 -12.84 21.97
N ASN A 808 -14.31 -11.97 21.33
CA ASN A 808 -14.36 -10.52 21.54
C ASN A 808 -15.41 -9.85 20.62
N GLY A 809 -16.64 -9.78 21.13
CA GLY A 809 -17.77 -9.07 20.50
C GLY A 809 -18.37 -9.77 19.27
N PRO A 810 -19.46 -9.23 18.69
CA PRO A 810 -20.17 -9.87 17.58
C PRO A 810 -19.29 -10.03 16.33
N GLY A 811 -19.26 -11.23 15.78
CA GLY A 811 -18.37 -11.55 14.66
C GLY A 811 -18.59 -12.93 14.05
N ILE A 812 -17.86 -13.17 12.97
CA ILE A 812 -17.68 -14.50 12.39
C ILE A 812 -16.31 -15.00 12.82
N TYR A 813 -16.27 -16.19 13.45
CA TYR A 813 -15.08 -16.80 14.00
C TYR A 813 -14.85 -18.19 13.41
N ARG A 814 -13.62 -18.69 13.49
CA ARG A 814 -13.31 -20.13 13.41
C ARG A 814 -12.58 -20.53 14.67
N ILE A 815 -12.83 -21.74 15.12
CA ILE A 815 -12.10 -22.36 16.22
C ILE A 815 -10.97 -23.20 15.61
N GLU A 816 -9.73 -22.95 16.00
CA GLU A 816 -8.60 -23.80 15.65
C GLU A 816 -8.30 -24.73 16.82
N VAL A 817 -8.02 -25.99 16.51
CA VAL A 817 -7.70 -27.05 17.48
C VAL A 817 -6.37 -27.71 17.09
N SER A 818 -5.53 -28.00 18.08
CA SER A 818 -4.27 -28.72 17.95
C SER A 818 -4.15 -29.76 19.05
N ALA A 819 -3.89 -31.02 18.73
CA ALA A 819 -3.73 -32.10 19.70
C ALA A 819 -2.53 -32.99 19.35
N SER A 820 -1.89 -33.58 20.37
CA SER A 820 -0.74 -34.46 20.14
C SER A 820 -1.14 -35.73 19.36
N GLY A 821 -0.37 -36.12 18.36
CA GLY A 821 -0.68 -37.23 17.44
C GLY A 821 -1.68 -36.89 16.31
N TYR A 822 -2.33 -35.73 16.34
CA TYR A 822 -3.33 -35.33 15.35
C TYR A 822 -2.84 -34.17 14.46
N ALA A 823 -3.46 -34.01 13.30
CA ALA A 823 -3.33 -32.84 12.47
C ALA A 823 -4.15 -31.68 13.05
N ARG A 824 -3.70 -30.44 12.85
CA ARG A 824 -4.49 -29.26 13.25
C ARG A 824 -5.74 -29.12 12.41
N ALA A 825 -6.86 -28.76 13.03
CA ALA A 825 -8.13 -28.55 12.35
C ALA A 825 -8.70 -27.16 12.63
N LEU A 826 -9.50 -26.67 11.68
CA LEU A 826 -10.30 -25.45 11.80
C LEU A 826 -11.78 -25.82 11.69
N SER A 827 -12.61 -25.28 12.59
CA SER A 827 -14.06 -25.40 12.48
C SER A 827 -14.60 -24.68 11.23
N GLU A 828 -15.85 -24.98 10.89
CA GLU A 828 -16.65 -24.09 10.06
C GLU A 828 -16.76 -22.68 10.69
N SER A 829 -17.15 -21.71 9.86
CA SER A 829 -17.25 -20.31 10.28
C SER A 829 -18.49 -20.07 11.16
N VAL A 830 -18.28 -19.87 12.46
CA VAL A 830 -19.30 -19.63 13.47
C VAL A 830 -19.67 -18.15 13.51
N ASN A 831 -20.92 -17.81 13.15
CA ASN A 831 -21.48 -16.48 13.32
C ASN A 831 -22.10 -16.36 14.73
N THR A 832 -21.62 -15.43 15.57
CA THR A 832 -22.07 -15.32 16.98
C THR A 832 -23.53 -14.88 17.15
N ASP A 833 -24.12 -14.17 16.19
CA ASP A 833 -25.54 -13.77 16.28
C ASP A 833 -26.48 -14.94 15.95
N GLN A 834 -26.02 -15.86 15.09
CA GLN A 834 -26.78 -17.05 14.66
C GLN A 834 -26.52 -18.24 15.59
N ASN A 835 -25.29 -18.40 16.08
CA ASN A 835 -24.88 -19.49 16.94
C ASN A 835 -25.20 -19.19 18.41
N GLN A 836 -26.49 -19.20 18.75
CA GLN A 836 -27.06 -18.89 20.06
C GLN A 836 -26.68 -19.93 21.15
N GLY A 837 -25.39 -20.05 21.48
CA GLY A 837 -24.86 -21.01 22.45
C GLY A 837 -24.90 -22.48 22.00
N LYS A 838 -25.17 -22.76 20.71
CA LYS A 838 -25.15 -24.12 20.19
C LYS A 838 -23.70 -24.64 20.13
N PRO A 839 -23.43 -25.85 20.66
CA PRO A 839 -22.09 -26.42 20.62
C PRO A 839 -21.73 -26.86 19.20
N ILE A 840 -20.48 -26.60 18.80
CA ILE A 840 -19.93 -27.09 17.52
C ILE A 840 -19.19 -28.41 17.70
N GLN A 841 -19.00 -29.17 16.62
CA GLN A 841 -18.21 -30.40 16.60
C GLN A 841 -17.01 -30.22 15.68
N ILE A 842 -15.83 -30.68 16.12
CA ILE A 842 -14.59 -30.62 15.36
C ILE A 842 -13.96 -32.02 15.38
N THR A 843 -13.72 -32.61 14.22
CA THR A 843 -12.96 -33.86 14.10
C THR A 843 -11.49 -33.58 13.80
N LEU A 844 -10.59 -34.34 14.39
CA LEU A 844 -9.15 -34.30 14.11
C LEU A 844 -8.71 -35.60 13.43
N THR A 845 -8.07 -35.47 12.27
CA THR A 845 -7.39 -36.57 11.58
C THR A 845 -6.02 -36.84 12.21
N LYS A 846 -5.47 -38.06 12.06
CA LYS A 846 -4.11 -38.36 12.51
C LYS A 846 -3.07 -37.50 11.77
N GLY A 847 -2.11 -36.99 12.51
CA GLY A 847 -1.09 -36.07 11.98
C GLY A 847 0.14 -36.80 11.45
N VAL A 848 0.63 -36.37 10.30
CA VAL A 848 1.92 -36.82 9.73
C VAL A 848 3.03 -35.88 10.22
N THR A 849 4.24 -36.41 10.38
CA THR A 849 5.45 -35.61 10.68
C THR A 849 6.33 -35.54 9.44
N LEU A 850 6.61 -34.33 8.97
CA LEU A 850 7.54 -34.09 7.86
C LEU A 850 8.92 -33.76 8.40
N THR A 851 9.93 -34.56 8.04
CA THR A 851 11.34 -34.30 8.35
C THR A 851 12.12 -34.00 7.07
N GLY A 852 13.20 -33.23 7.20
CA GLY A 852 14.05 -32.88 6.06
C GLY A 852 15.34 -32.19 6.47
N THR A 853 16.20 -31.93 5.48
CA THR A 853 17.47 -31.20 5.66
C THR A 853 17.53 -30.04 4.67
N VAL A 854 17.90 -28.85 5.15
CA VAL A 854 18.19 -27.67 4.33
C VAL A 854 19.69 -27.62 4.09
N VAL A 855 20.09 -27.58 2.82
CA VAL A 855 21.50 -27.52 2.39
C VAL A 855 21.74 -26.35 1.44
N ASN A 856 22.98 -25.87 1.38
CA ASN A 856 23.43 -24.89 0.39
C ASN A 856 23.72 -25.55 -0.97
N THR A 857 24.10 -24.74 -1.98
CA THR A 857 24.42 -25.21 -3.33
C THR A 857 25.65 -26.14 -3.41
N GLN A 858 26.42 -26.27 -2.33
CA GLN A 858 27.56 -27.18 -2.19
C GLN A 858 27.20 -28.44 -1.37
N GLY A 859 25.94 -28.60 -0.96
CA GLY A 859 25.45 -29.74 -0.18
C GLY A 859 25.73 -29.66 1.34
N GLN A 860 26.23 -28.54 1.85
CA GLN A 860 26.49 -28.35 3.28
C GLN A 860 25.20 -27.93 4.01
N PRO A 861 24.92 -28.43 5.23
CA PRO A 861 23.73 -28.07 6.00
C PRO A 861 23.68 -26.58 6.37
N ILE A 862 22.49 -25.98 6.34
CA ILE A 862 22.24 -24.59 6.75
C ILE A 862 21.50 -24.57 8.09
N ASP A 863 22.22 -24.26 9.16
CA ASP A 863 21.65 -24.07 10.50
C ASP A 863 20.83 -22.77 10.62
N GLY A 864 19.82 -22.74 11.50
CA GLY A 864 18.99 -21.55 11.74
C GLY A 864 18.04 -21.12 10.61
N ALA A 865 17.99 -21.86 9.49
CA ALA A 865 17.05 -21.63 8.40
C ALA A 865 15.61 -21.86 8.86
N THR A 866 14.71 -20.94 8.51
CA THR A 866 13.31 -20.95 8.95
C THR A 866 12.44 -21.61 7.89
N VAL A 867 11.87 -22.76 8.23
CA VAL A 867 11.01 -23.59 7.37
C VAL A 867 9.55 -23.35 7.72
N ILE A 868 8.78 -22.89 6.73
CA ILE A 868 7.38 -22.46 6.87
C ILE A 868 6.49 -23.39 6.02
N PRO A 869 5.64 -24.23 6.61
CA PRO A 869 4.65 -25.01 5.87
C PRO A 869 3.46 -24.15 5.44
N LEU A 870 2.97 -24.35 4.22
CA LEU A 870 1.90 -23.56 3.63
C LEU A 870 0.57 -23.81 4.35
N SER A 871 0.27 -25.06 4.72
CA SER A 871 -0.96 -25.43 5.44
C SER A 871 -1.12 -24.74 6.81
N LEU A 872 -0.01 -24.46 7.52
CA LEU A 872 -0.01 -23.76 8.80
C LEU A 872 0.21 -22.24 8.66
N SER A 873 0.63 -21.77 7.48
CA SER A 873 0.86 -20.35 7.22
C SER A 873 -0.46 -19.56 7.36
N ARG A 874 -0.49 -18.63 8.32
CA ARG A 874 -1.74 -17.91 8.66
C ARG A 874 -1.89 -16.68 7.78
N GLY A 875 -2.99 -16.64 7.04
CA GLY A 875 -3.44 -15.51 6.24
C GLY A 875 -4.79 -15.82 5.59
N VAL A 876 -5.44 -14.84 4.98
CA VAL A 876 -6.57 -15.11 4.07
C VAL A 876 -6.01 -15.89 2.89
N MET A 877 -6.48 -17.13 2.69
CA MET A 877 -6.06 -18.10 1.65
C MET A 877 -5.39 -17.42 0.45
N PRO A 878 -4.04 -17.45 0.35
CA PRO A 878 -3.35 -16.74 -0.72
C PRO A 878 -3.67 -17.40 -2.06
N MET A 879 -4.22 -16.61 -3.00
CA MET A 879 -4.55 -17.08 -4.36
C MET A 879 -3.32 -17.34 -5.25
N THR A 880 -2.11 -17.34 -4.69
CA THR A 880 -0.82 -17.57 -5.33
C THR A 880 0.18 -18.07 -4.29
N LEU A 881 0.91 -19.16 -4.60
CA LEU A 881 1.85 -19.83 -3.67
C LEU A 881 3.01 -18.94 -3.17
N ASP A 882 3.21 -17.76 -3.73
CA ASP A 882 4.36 -16.90 -3.42
C ASP A 882 4.12 -16.01 -2.17
N GLN A 883 2.87 -15.98 -1.66
CA GLN A 883 2.43 -15.17 -0.52
C GLN A 883 2.37 -15.95 0.80
N PHE A 884 3.52 -16.40 1.29
CA PHE A 884 3.67 -16.79 2.71
C PHE A 884 3.62 -15.51 3.56
N THR A 885 2.51 -15.30 4.26
CA THR A 885 2.17 -14.02 4.93
C THR A 885 2.54 -13.96 6.40
N THR A 886 2.87 -15.10 7.03
CA THR A 886 3.35 -15.19 8.40
C THR A 886 4.42 -16.26 8.57
N ASP A 887 5.29 -16.05 9.54
CA ASP A 887 6.33 -16.93 10.09
C ASP A 887 5.84 -17.69 11.35
N ILE A 888 4.55 -17.61 11.64
CA ILE A 888 3.93 -18.26 12.80
C ILE A 888 3.88 -19.77 12.57
N ASP A 889 4.28 -20.54 13.58
CA ASP A 889 4.47 -22.01 13.53
C ASP A 889 5.58 -22.48 12.55
N ALA A 890 6.47 -21.59 12.12
CA ALA A 890 7.67 -21.98 11.40
C ALA A 890 8.70 -22.68 12.30
N VAL A 891 9.38 -23.70 11.77
CA VAL A 891 10.43 -24.46 12.47
C VAL A 891 11.79 -23.96 12.00
N LYS A 892 12.73 -23.75 12.92
CA LYS A 892 14.12 -23.47 12.58
C LYS A 892 14.90 -24.78 12.45
N THR A 893 15.82 -24.83 11.48
CA THR A 893 16.76 -25.95 11.38
C THR A 893 17.74 -25.95 12.54
N VAL A 894 18.12 -27.17 12.96
CA VAL A 894 19.24 -27.45 13.87
C VAL A 894 20.17 -28.42 13.14
N ASP A 895 21.44 -28.05 12.98
CA ASP A 895 22.42 -28.78 12.15
C ASP A 895 21.91 -29.01 10.70
N GLY A 896 21.13 -28.05 10.18
CA GLY A 896 20.46 -28.14 8.88
C GLY A 896 19.20 -29.01 8.85
N THR A 897 18.91 -29.80 9.89
CA THR A 897 17.73 -30.68 9.95
C THR A 897 16.50 -29.97 10.51
N PHE A 898 15.30 -30.33 10.04
CA PHE A 898 14.03 -29.87 10.60
C PHE A 898 13.02 -31.01 10.76
N SER A 899 12.07 -30.83 11.68
CA SER A 899 10.93 -31.72 11.88
C SER A 899 9.67 -30.89 12.14
N ILE A 900 8.63 -31.11 11.34
CA ILE A 900 7.33 -30.44 11.43
C ILE A 900 6.27 -31.52 11.72
N PRO A 901 5.87 -31.71 13.00
CA PRO A 901 4.79 -32.61 13.36
C PRO A 901 3.40 -32.01 13.08
N HIS A 902 2.35 -32.83 13.20
CA HIS A 902 0.94 -32.41 13.15
C HIS A 902 0.45 -31.85 11.80
N LEU A 903 1.06 -32.26 10.69
CA LEU A 903 0.57 -31.92 9.34
C LEU A 903 -0.57 -32.86 8.92
N ALA A 904 -1.50 -32.35 8.12
CA ALA A 904 -2.55 -33.17 7.52
C ALA A 904 -1.97 -34.03 6.38
N PRO A 905 -2.41 -35.29 6.22
CA PRO A 905 -2.02 -36.10 5.07
C PRO A 905 -2.58 -35.50 3.77
N GLY A 906 -1.79 -35.54 2.69
CA GLY A 906 -2.09 -34.88 1.42
C GLY A 906 -0.92 -34.05 0.90
N LYS A 907 -1.21 -33.03 0.07
CA LYS A 907 -0.18 -32.19 -0.54
C LYS A 907 0.18 -30.99 0.32
N GLU A 908 1.46 -30.87 0.65
CA GLU A 908 2.05 -29.75 1.38
C GLU A 908 2.96 -28.91 0.48
N SER A 909 3.28 -27.68 0.89
CA SER A 909 4.34 -26.89 0.27
C SER A 909 5.13 -26.16 1.36
N LEU A 910 6.46 -26.12 1.23
CA LEU A 910 7.34 -25.48 2.20
C LEU A 910 7.99 -24.24 1.58
N LYS A 911 8.08 -23.15 2.34
CA LYS A 911 9.02 -22.05 2.07
C LYS A 911 10.14 -22.09 3.10
N VAL A 912 11.38 -21.98 2.64
CA VAL A 912 12.57 -21.86 3.49
C VAL A 912 13.14 -20.45 3.35
N THR A 913 13.42 -19.79 4.47
CA THR A 913 14.07 -18.46 4.51
C THR A 913 15.29 -18.49 5.43
N HIS A 914 16.32 -17.72 5.10
CA HIS A 914 17.50 -17.48 5.94
C HIS A 914 17.94 -16.01 5.76
N PRO A 915 18.55 -15.35 6.76
CA PRO A 915 19.04 -13.98 6.59
C PRO A 915 20.05 -13.81 5.44
N ASP A 916 20.91 -14.81 5.25
CA ASP A 916 22.06 -14.77 4.33
C ASP A 916 21.86 -15.53 3.00
N TYR A 917 20.69 -16.16 2.77
CA TYR A 917 20.39 -16.90 1.54
C TYR A 917 19.04 -16.50 0.95
N ASP A 918 18.92 -16.52 -0.37
CA ASP A 918 17.63 -16.38 -1.05
C ASP A 918 16.63 -17.45 -0.60
N PHE A 919 15.35 -17.09 -0.55
CA PHE A 919 14.30 -18.00 -0.12
C PHE A 919 14.03 -19.09 -1.16
N ALA A 920 13.80 -20.33 -0.70
CA ALA A 920 13.39 -21.45 -1.54
C ALA A 920 11.91 -21.78 -1.30
N ILE A 921 11.22 -22.30 -2.32
CA ILE A 921 9.87 -22.86 -2.19
C ILE A 921 9.86 -24.27 -2.80
N MET A 922 9.56 -25.27 -1.98
CA MET A 922 9.23 -26.63 -2.42
C MET A 922 7.71 -26.78 -2.50
N LYS A 923 7.22 -27.40 -3.58
CA LYS A 923 5.80 -27.46 -3.93
C LYS A 923 5.36 -28.92 -4.05
N ASP A 924 4.08 -29.17 -3.79
CA ASP A 924 3.44 -30.48 -4.00
C ASP A 924 4.16 -31.66 -3.33
N ILE A 925 4.60 -31.48 -2.07
CA ILE A 925 5.17 -32.56 -1.26
C ILE A 925 4.02 -33.49 -0.84
N ASP A 926 3.99 -34.72 -1.36
CA ASP A 926 2.98 -35.71 -0.99
C ASP A 926 3.28 -36.29 0.41
N LEU A 927 2.53 -35.86 1.41
CA LEU A 927 2.51 -36.41 2.77
C LEU A 927 1.61 -37.64 2.80
N ALA A 928 2.21 -38.81 2.59
CA ALA A 928 1.52 -40.08 2.80
C ALA A 928 1.16 -40.26 4.29
N ALA A 929 -0.08 -40.68 4.55
CA ALA A 929 -0.44 -41.26 5.83
C ALA A 929 0.25 -42.63 5.94
N SER A 930 1.45 -42.67 6.52
CA SER A 930 2.03 -43.95 6.94
C SER A 930 1.14 -44.55 8.04
N PRO A 931 0.83 -45.86 7.97
CA PRO A 931 0.04 -46.56 8.98
C PRO A 931 0.75 -46.67 10.33
#